data_AF-A0A2D5S690-F1
#
_entry.id   AF-A0A2D5S690-F1
#
_cell.length_a   1.000
_cell.length_b   1.000
_cell.length_c   1.000
_cell.angle_alpha   90.00
_cell.angle_beta   90.00
_cell.angle_gamma   90.00
#
_symmetry.space_group_name_H-M   'P 1'
#
loop_
_entity.id
_entity.type
_entity.pdbx_description
1 polymer ?
#
loop_
_entity_poly.entity_id
_entity_poly.type
_entity_poly.pdbx_seq_one_letter_code
_entity_poly.pdbx_strand_id
1 'polypeptide(L)'
;MSDRILHECGLAVVRLLQPLDWYREARGDLLWGLRRLFLLMEKQHNRGQDGAGIGTVRFDVPPGELFIDRVRSAQRNPIERLFDGVVGPLAGLSETELDALDGEALKRRLPLLGELMLGHLRYGTHGGRTTDVCHPYLRKNIVASRNLAVAGNFNLTNSPDIFQELLSYGLDPVGESDTQVVLEKIGYYLDREHEQLSATTGEGSFLGLSGRPLADEVSKQLDLIRILRNATERFDGGFVFSGLLGNGDLFVCRDAAGIRPAFMYRDEAVVAVASERAALVTAFNVPPDAIDELPPAHALEVKRDGRVRIEPYTEPLPVKQCTFERIYFSRGNDRDIYNERKQLGANVARRVLDEIDWDISRTVFGFVPNTAETAFMGLREEIDALLRRRNGEELWSRIEDGTVTREDVDRLIRTRARTDKVAHKDQRLRTFITHDGARRDLVSHIYDVTRGTVTSEDTLVMIDDSIVRGTTLRESIITMLARLNPRRIIVVSSAPPIMYPDCYGIDMSQLGRFIAFEAAITLLHDRGEEGLLVEIEEACRSQADLPPERMENHVARIYQRFTLNEIEDRIAELIRSDDLDWSGEISVVYQSVEGLLEAMPAHTGDWYFTGNYPTAGGFRVLNTAFLNWRKSDERRAY
;
A
#
# COMPACT_ATOMS: atom_id res chain seq x y z
N MET A 1 -10.90 -2.58 15.66
CA MET A 1 -9.79 -2.65 14.68
C MET A 1 -9.57 -1.26 14.14
N SER A 2 -8.50 -0.47 14.39
CA SER A 2 -8.37 0.83 13.66
C SER A 2 -8.75 0.55 12.22
N ASP A 3 -9.81 1.22 11.73
CA ASP A 3 -10.66 0.66 10.65
C ASP A 3 -9.73 0.12 9.59
N ARG A 4 -9.66 -1.23 9.47
CA ARG A 4 -8.55 -1.84 8.73
C ARG A 4 -8.67 -1.29 7.31
N ILE A 5 -7.77 -0.39 6.95
CA ILE A 5 -7.74 0.15 5.60
C ILE A 5 -7.24 -1.03 4.77
N LEU A 6 -8.18 -1.67 4.08
CA LEU A 6 -7.92 -2.81 3.23
C LEU A 6 -7.29 -2.29 1.94
N HIS A 7 -6.50 -3.12 1.29
CA HIS A 7 -5.66 -2.85 0.12
C HIS A 7 -4.26 -2.32 0.40
N GLU A 8 -3.31 -3.18 0.05
CA GLU A 8 -2.30 -2.94 -0.98
C GLU A 8 -1.80 -4.33 -1.36
N CYS A 9 -1.56 -4.60 -2.64
CA CYS A 9 -0.99 -5.87 -3.06
C CYS A 9 0.55 -5.79 -3.00
N GLY A 10 1.20 -6.89 -2.64
CA GLY A 10 2.66 -7.00 -2.69
C GLY A 10 3.12 -7.64 -4.00
N LEU A 11 4.11 -7.06 -4.65
CA LEU A 11 4.78 -7.64 -5.82
C LEU A 11 6.18 -8.14 -5.42
N ALA A 12 6.57 -9.31 -5.92
CA ALA A 12 7.92 -9.85 -5.75
C ALA A 12 8.39 -10.48 -7.06
N VAL A 13 9.56 -10.09 -7.54
CA VAL A 13 10.15 -10.59 -8.79
C VAL A 13 11.56 -11.08 -8.51
N VAL A 14 11.90 -12.25 -9.05
CA VAL A 14 13.25 -12.81 -9.03
C VAL A 14 13.60 -13.30 -10.43
N ARG A 15 14.62 -12.69 -11.03
CA ARG A 15 15.20 -13.08 -12.32
C ARG A 15 16.64 -13.54 -12.10
N LEU A 16 16.90 -14.81 -12.34
CA LEU A 16 18.23 -15.41 -12.26
C LEU A 16 19.04 -15.07 -13.52
N LEU A 17 20.24 -14.52 -13.35
CA LEU A 17 21.14 -14.17 -14.45
C LEU A 17 22.12 -15.29 -14.80
N GLN A 18 22.18 -16.33 -13.97
CA GLN A 18 23.03 -17.51 -14.13
C GLN A 18 22.16 -18.76 -14.29
N PRO A 19 22.68 -19.85 -14.88
CA PRO A 19 22.00 -21.14 -14.89
C PRO A 19 21.87 -21.70 -13.46
N LEU A 20 20.89 -22.57 -13.21
CA LEU A 20 20.61 -23.08 -11.87
C LEU A 20 21.82 -23.74 -11.20
N ASP A 21 22.63 -24.49 -11.94
CA ASP A 21 23.82 -25.16 -11.42
C ASP A 21 24.87 -24.20 -10.85
N TRP A 22 24.95 -22.97 -11.38
CA TRP A 22 25.85 -21.95 -10.85
C TRP A 22 25.51 -21.61 -9.39
N TYR A 23 24.23 -21.58 -9.00
CA TYR A 23 23.85 -21.26 -7.62
C TYR A 23 24.21 -22.38 -6.63
N ARG A 24 24.29 -23.63 -7.10
CA ARG A 24 24.86 -24.72 -6.29
C ARG A 24 26.33 -24.47 -6.01
N GLU A 25 27.11 -24.12 -7.03
CA GLU A 25 28.55 -23.91 -6.90
C GLU A 25 28.87 -22.64 -6.11
N ALA A 26 28.23 -21.52 -6.45
CA ALA A 26 28.52 -20.21 -5.88
C ALA A 26 27.82 -19.96 -4.53
N ARG A 27 26.68 -20.61 -4.27
CA ARG A 27 25.83 -20.35 -3.09
C ARG A 27 25.47 -21.61 -2.28
N GLY A 28 25.89 -22.80 -2.73
CA GLY A 28 25.53 -24.07 -2.07
C GLY A 28 24.05 -24.44 -2.19
N ASP A 29 23.31 -23.85 -3.14
CA ASP A 29 21.85 -23.91 -3.14
C ASP A 29 21.22 -23.82 -4.54
N LEU A 30 20.72 -24.94 -5.08
CA LEU A 30 19.96 -24.97 -6.34
C LEU A 30 18.58 -24.28 -6.25
N LEU A 31 18.01 -24.18 -5.05
CA LEU A 31 16.70 -23.55 -4.80
C LEU A 31 16.84 -22.08 -4.37
N TRP A 32 18.05 -21.50 -4.49
CA TRP A 32 18.34 -20.17 -3.98
C TRP A 32 17.33 -19.13 -4.46
N GLY A 33 17.06 -19.09 -5.77
CA GLY A 33 16.11 -18.15 -6.36
C GLY A 33 14.69 -18.29 -5.80
N LEU A 34 14.21 -19.52 -5.65
CA LEU A 34 12.89 -19.82 -5.08
C LEU A 34 12.82 -19.38 -3.61
N ARG A 35 13.89 -19.59 -2.83
CA ARG A 35 13.97 -19.14 -1.43
C ARG A 35 14.02 -17.61 -1.33
N ARG A 36 14.68 -16.91 -2.28
CA ARG A 36 14.62 -15.44 -2.33
C ARG A 36 13.20 -14.97 -2.62
N LEU A 37 12.48 -15.61 -3.55
CA LEU A 37 11.07 -15.29 -3.81
C LEU A 37 10.21 -15.48 -2.56
N PHE A 38 10.36 -16.61 -1.86
CA PHE A 38 9.67 -16.87 -0.59
C PHE A 38 9.92 -15.76 0.44
N LEU A 39 11.19 -15.42 0.66
CA LEU A 39 11.57 -14.36 1.60
C LEU A 39 10.98 -13.01 1.21
N LEU A 40 10.98 -12.64 -0.08
CA LEU A 40 10.38 -11.39 -0.55
C LEU A 40 8.86 -11.36 -0.31
N MET A 41 8.18 -12.49 -0.49
CA MET A 41 6.74 -12.58 -0.23
C MET A 41 6.44 -12.51 1.28
N GLU A 42 7.15 -13.28 2.12
CA GLU A 42 6.98 -13.22 3.58
C GLU A 42 7.31 -11.85 4.17
N LYS A 43 8.36 -11.20 3.64
CA LYS A 43 8.74 -9.84 4.04
C LYS A 43 7.82 -8.75 3.47
N GLN A 44 6.76 -9.12 2.76
CA GLN A 44 5.70 -8.20 2.32
C GLN A 44 4.31 -8.67 2.77
N HIS A 45 4.21 -9.57 3.76
CA HIS A 45 2.92 -10.11 4.25
C HIS A 45 1.92 -9.06 4.79
N ASN A 46 2.39 -7.85 5.12
CA ASN A 46 1.54 -6.69 5.43
C ASN A 46 0.73 -6.21 4.21
N ARG A 47 1.19 -6.48 2.99
CA ARG A 47 0.56 -6.15 1.70
C ARG A 47 -0.27 -7.29 1.10
N GLY A 48 -0.85 -8.15 1.93
CA GLY A 48 -1.77 -9.16 1.42
C GLY A 48 -1.80 -10.44 2.22
N GLN A 49 -2.99 -10.77 2.73
CA GLN A 49 -3.25 -11.98 3.52
C GLN A 49 -4.45 -12.77 2.98
N ASP A 50 -5.12 -12.26 1.94
CA ASP A 50 -6.34 -12.85 1.41
C ASP A 50 -6.08 -13.87 0.32
N GLY A 51 -4.95 -13.74 -0.37
CA GLY A 51 -4.45 -14.74 -1.29
C GLY A 51 -3.02 -14.46 -1.72
N ALA A 52 -2.42 -15.40 -2.43
CA ALA A 52 -1.12 -15.24 -3.05
C ALA A 52 -1.03 -16.08 -4.32
N GLY A 53 -0.02 -15.83 -5.14
CA GLY A 53 0.32 -16.70 -6.27
C GLY A 53 1.74 -16.51 -6.76
N ILE A 54 2.19 -17.49 -7.54
CA ILE A 54 3.51 -17.57 -8.14
C ILE A 54 3.32 -17.89 -9.62
N GLY A 55 4.01 -17.16 -10.49
CA GLY A 55 4.19 -17.49 -11.91
C GLY A 55 5.67 -17.70 -12.20
N THR A 56 5.98 -18.64 -13.08
CA THR A 56 7.37 -19.02 -13.38
C THR A 56 7.55 -19.22 -14.88
N VAL A 57 8.70 -18.80 -15.42
CA VAL A 57 9.19 -19.20 -16.74
C VAL A 57 10.51 -19.97 -16.59
N ARG A 58 10.59 -21.12 -17.25
CA ARG A 58 11.70 -22.07 -17.24
C ARG A 58 12.43 -22.06 -18.57
N PHE A 59 13.76 -22.07 -18.52
CA PHE A 59 14.61 -22.03 -19.70
C PHE A 59 14.94 -23.43 -20.18
N ASP A 60 15.09 -23.56 -21.50
CA ASP A 60 15.63 -24.74 -22.17
C ASP A 60 14.87 -26.04 -21.81
N VAL A 61 13.55 -25.93 -21.66
CA VAL A 61 12.69 -27.08 -21.41
C VAL A 61 12.57 -27.94 -22.67
N PRO A 62 12.53 -29.29 -22.53
CA PRO A 62 12.29 -30.17 -23.67
C PRO A 62 10.96 -29.88 -24.38
N PRO A 63 10.86 -30.14 -25.71
CA PRO A 63 9.60 -30.03 -26.43
C PRO A 63 8.48 -30.86 -25.79
N GLY A 64 7.29 -30.28 -25.66
CA GLY A 64 6.13 -30.92 -25.03
C GLY A 64 6.00 -30.64 -23.52
N GLU A 65 7.02 -30.07 -22.87
CA GLU A 65 6.95 -29.64 -21.48
C GLU A 65 6.52 -28.17 -21.34
N LEU A 66 5.91 -27.82 -20.19
CA LEU A 66 5.45 -26.45 -19.91
C LEU A 66 6.62 -25.51 -19.61
N PHE A 67 6.93 -24.53 -20.46
CA PHE A 67 7.95 -23.52 -20.13
C PHE A 67 7.41 -22.39 -19.23
N ILE A 68 6.10 -22.17 -19.19
CA ILE A 68 5.45 -21.15 -18.37
C ILE A 68 4.30 -21.77 -17.57
N ASP A 69 4.26 -21.49 -16.27
CA ASP A 69 3.20 -22.00 -15.40
C ASP A 69 2.91 -21.07 -14.22
N ARG A 70 1.80 -21.31 -13.52
CA ARG A 70 1.40 -20.56 -12.33
C ARG A 70 0.67 -21.43 -11.30
N VAL A 71 0.78 -21.04 -10.03
CA VAL A 71 -0.06 -21.55 -8.94
C VAL A 71 -0.58 -20.39 -8.09
N ARG A 72 -1.80 -20.53 -7.57
CA ARG A 72 -2.50 -19.49 -6.82
C ARG A 72 -3.27 -20.11 -5.66
N SER A 73 -3.41 -19.36 -4.57
CA SER A 73 -4.16 -19.79 -3.39
C SER A 73 -4.83 -18.60 -2.71
N ALA A 74 -6.14 -18.69 -2.48
CA ALA A 74 -6.90 -17.81 -1.59
C ALA A 74 -7.18 -18.45 -0.22
N GLN A 75 -6.53 -19.59 0.07
CA GLN A 75 -6.68 -20.28 1.34
C GLN A 75 -5.93 -19.55 2.46
N ARG A 76 -6.20 -19.92 3.71
CA ARG A 76 -5.44 -19.41 4.86
C ARG A 76 -3.96 -19.77 4.74
N ASN A 77 -3.10 -18.87 5.20
CA ASN A 77 -1.64 -18.96 5.04
C ASN A 77 -1.26 -19.25 3.58
N PRO A 78 -1.66 -18.39 2.63
CA PRO A 78 -1.53 -18.70 1.22
C PRO A 78 -0.06 -18.85 0.80
N ILE A 79 0.86 -18.08 1.37
CA ILE A 79 2.30 -18.17 1.04
C ILE A 79 2.85 -19.55 1.42
N GLU A 80 2.76 -19.94 2.70
CA GLU A 80 3.19 -21.26 3.20
C GLU A 80 2.67 -22.40 2.30
N ARG A 81 1.37 -22.40 2.00
CA ARG A 81 0.75 -23.42 1.15
C ARG A 81 1.30 -23.49 -0.27
N LEU A 82 1.59 -22.33 -0.88
CA LEU A 82 2.15 -22.32 -2.23
C LEU A 82 3.54 -22.94 -2.22
N PHE A 83 4.39 -22.53 -1.28
CA PHE A 83 5.77 -23.03 -1.22
C PHE A 83 5.85 -24.49 -0.78
N ASP A 84 5.03 -24.93 0.19
CA ASP A 84 4.88 -26.34 0.56
C ASP A 84 4.46 -27.19 -0.65
N GLY A 85 3.53 -26.69 -1.46
CA GLY A 85 3.11 -27.34 -2.70
C GLY A 85 4.21 -27.39 -3.76
N VAL A 86 5.02 -26.32 -3.88
CA VAL A 86 6.14 -26.26 -4.83
C VAL A 86 7.26 -27.21 -4.44
N VAL A 87 7.64 -27.27 -3.15
CA VAL A 87 8.76 -28.13 -2.69
C VAL A 87 8.32 -29.54 -2.30
N GLY A 88 7.02 -29.79 -2.19
CA GLY A 88 6.44 -31.08 -1.83
C GLY A 88 7.00 -32.29 -2.61
N PRO A 89 7.24 -32.20 -3.94
CA PRO A 89 7.86 -33.28 -4.72
C PRO A 89 9.27 -33.69 -4.25
N LEU A 90 9.94 -32.90 -3.41
CA LEU A 90 11.25 -33.20 -2.82
C LEU A 90 11.17 -33.89 -1.46
N ALA A 91 10.02 -33.86 -0.78
CA ALA A 91 9.91 -34.22 0.65
C ALA A 91 10.29 -35.69 0.97
N GLY A 92 10.32 -36.57 -0.02
CA GLY A 92 10.69 -37.98 0.12
C GLY A 92 12.13 -38.33 -0.28
N LEU A 93 12.95 -37.35 -0.70
CA LEU A 93 14.32 -37.59 -1.12
C LEU A 93 15.29 -37.43 0.05
N SER A 94 16.30 -38.31 0.11
CA SER A 94 17.46 -38.15 0.99
C SER A 94 18.37 -37.01 0.55
N GLU A 95 19.24 -36.52 1.43
CA GLU A 95 20.24 -35.49 1.09
C GLU A 95 21.12 -35.93 -0.09
N THR A 96 21.54 -37.21 -0.14
CA THR A 96 22.34 -37.74 -1.25
C THR A 96 21.58 -37.75 -2.58
N GLU A 97 20.28 -38.03 -2.56
CA GLU A 97 19.45 -37.98 -3.77
C GLU A 97 19.23 -36.54 -4.23
N LEU A 98 19.11 -35.58 -3.31
CA LEU A 98 19.00 -34.16 -3.64
C LEU A 98 20.31 -33.61 -4.22
N ASP A 99 21.44 -33.97 -3.64
CA ASP A 99 22.77 -33.54 -4.11
C ASP A 99 23.11 -34.08 -5.49
N ALA A 100 22.57 -35.25 -5.84
CA ALA A 100 22.74 -35.87 -7.15
C ALA A 100 21.90 -35.21 -8.26
N LEU A 101 20.91 -34.37 -7.93
CA LEU A 101 20.11 -33.67 -8.95
C LEU A 101 20.93 -32.51 -9.55
N ASP A 102 20.91 -32.39 -10.86
CA ASP A 102 21.33 -31.16 -11.56
C ASP A 102 20.14 -30.19 -11.73
N GLY A 103 20.42 -28.98 -12.22
CA GLY A 103 19.39 -27.98 -12.45
C GLY A 103 18.26 -28.44 -13.38
N GLU A 104 18.55 -29.25 -14.40
CA GLU A 104 17.55 -29.75 -15.36
C GLU A 104 16.63 -30.80 -14.71
N ALA A 105 17.20 -31.77 -14.01
CA ALA A 105 16.47 -32.79 -13.26
C ALA A 105 15.60 -32.16 -12.17
N LEU A 106 16.09 -31.11 -11.52
CA LEU A 106 15.33 -30.37 -10.52
C LEU A 106 14.18 -29.58 -11.15
N LYS A 107 14.40 -28.88 -12.28
CA LYS A 107 13.32 -28.20 -13.04
C LYS A 107 12.21 -29.16 -13.45
N ARG A 108 12.55 -30.36 -13.92
CA ARG A 108 11.55 -31.38 -14.31
C ARG A 108 10.69 -31.82 -13.12
N ARG A 109 11.28 -31.91 -11.92
CA ARG A 109 10.56 -32.28 -10.69
C ARG A 109 9.75 -31.13 -10.10
N LEU A 110 10.19 -29.89 -10.29
CA LEU A 110 9.59 -28.69 -9.72
C LEU A 110 9.16 -27.72 -10.84
N PRO A 111 7.91 -27.81 -11.34
CA PRO A 111 7.43 -26.96 -12.43
C PRO A 111 7.50 -25.45 -12.16
N LEU A 112 7.49 -25.04 -10.90
CA LEU A 112 7.60 -23.63 -10.51
C LEU A 112 9.00 -23.18 -10.10
N LEU A 113 10.01 -24.04 -10.22
CA LEU A 113 11.41 -23.62 -10.20
C LEU A 113 11.82 -23.21 -11.62
N GLY A 114 12.23 -21.95 -11.77
CA GLY A 114 12.69 -21.42 -13.05
C GLY A 114 13.53 -20.17 -12.90
N GLU A 115 14.00 -19.66 -14.03
CA GLU A 115 14.92 -18.53 -14.09
C GLU A 115 14.18 -17.17 -14.03
N LEU A 116 12.87 -17.15 -14.29
CA LEU A 116 11.99 -16.00 -14.03
C LEU A 116 10.91 -16.45 -13.05
N MET A 117 10.74 -15.72 -11.96
CA MET A 117 9.71 -15.99 -10.97
C MET A 117 9.03 -14.68 -10.54
N LEU A 118 7.70 -14.72 -10.49
CA LEU A 118 6.80 -13.62 -10.16
C LEU A 118 5.86 -14.04 -9.04
N GLY A 119 6.06 -13.48 -7.86
CA GLY A 119 5.21 -13.63 -6.69
C GLY A 119 4.27 -12.45 -6.53
N HIS A 120 3.06 -12.72 -6.06
CA HIS A 120 2.09 -11.69 -5.74
C HIS A 120 1.34 -12.02 -4.45
N LEU A 121 1.14 -10.99 -3.62
CA LEU A 121 0.34 -11.03 -2.41
C LEU A 121 -0.91 -10.21 -2.64
N ARG A 122 -2.07 -10.82 -2.43
CA ARG A 122 -3.35 -10.16 -2.63
C ARG A 122 -3.94 -9.76 -1.29
N TYR A 123 -4.29 -8.49 -1.20
CA TYR A 123 -5.27 -8.01 -0.26
C TYR A 123 -6.61 -7.89 -1.00
N GLY A 124 -7.60 -8.65 -0.57
CA GLY A 124 -8.90 -8.75 -1.21
C GLY A 124 -9.81 -7.66 -0.68
N THR A 125 -10.21 -6.77 -1.56
CA THR A 125 -11.10 -5.64 -1.23
C THR A 125 -12.40 -5.68 -2.01
N HIS A 126 -12.39 -6.45 -3.11
CA HIS A 126 -13.55 -6.80 -3.90
C HIS A 126 -13.36 -8.19 -4.54
N GLY A 127 -14.45 -8.85 -4.97
CA GLY A 127 -14.39 -10.15 -5.65
C GLY A 127 -14.20 -11.38 -4.73
N GLY A 128 -14.29 -11.19 -3.41
CA GLY A 128 -14.20 -12.27 -2.42
C GLY A 128 -12.80 -12.88 -2.27
N ARG A 129 -12.73 -13.99 -1.52
CA ARG A 129 -11.50 -14.76 -1.27
C ARG A 129 -11.48 -16.00 -2.18
N THR A 130 -11.49 -15.78 -3.49
CA THR A 130 -11.40 -16.85 -4.48
C THR A 130 -10.03 -16.87 -5.13
N THR A 131 -9.63 -18.04 -5.64
CA THR A 131 -8.36 -18.21 -6.32
C THR A 131 -8.33 -17.50 -7.68
N ASP A 132 -9.49 -17.29 -8.31
CA ASP A 132 -9.58 -16.73 -9.66
C ASP A 132 -9.14 -15.27 -9.74
N VAL A 133 -9.39 -14.51 -8.67
CA VAL A 133 -8.99 -13.10 -8.50
C VAL A 133 -7.56 -12.95 -7.96
N CYS A 134 -6.84 -14.05 -7.71
CA CYS A 134 -5.43 -13.99 -7.35
C CYS A 134 -4.56 -13.83 -8.60
N HIS A 135 -3.48 -13.07 -8.50
CA HIS A 135 -2.45 -12.99 -9.53
C HIS A 135 -1.41 -14.11 -9.34
N PRO A 136 -0.61 -14.45 -10.36
CA PRO A 136 -0.59 -13.90 -11.73
C PRO A 136 -1.73 -14.39 -12.65
N TYR A 137 -2.18 -13.51 -13.54
CA TYR A 137 -3.00 -13.85 -14.69
C TYR A 137 -2.09 -14.38 -15.81
N LEU A 138 -2.61 -15.21 -16.71
CA LEU A 138 -1.81 -15.96 -17.69
C LEU A 138 -2.57 -16.08 -19.01
N ARG A 139 -1.97 -15.54 -20.06
CA ARG A 139 -2.36 -15.67 -21.45
C ARG A 139 -1.43 -16.69 -22.11
N LYS A 140 -2.00 -17.79 -22.62
CA LYS A 140 -1.25 -18.88 -23.26
C LYS A 140 -1.31 -18.78 -24.79
N ASN A 141 -0.21 -19.10 -25.44
CA ASN A 141 -0.11 -19.21 -26.89
C ASN A 141 0.87 -20.35 -27.26
N ILE A 142 0.73 -20.95 -28.45
CA ILE A 142 1.71 -21.93 -28.94
C ILE A 142 3.06 -21.29 -29.32
N VAL A 143 3.08 -19.97 -29.55
CA VAL A 143 4.29 -19.18 -29.79
C VAL A 143 4.80 -18.62 -28.46
N ALA A 144 6.00 -19.04 -28.03
CA ALA A 144 6.57 -18.69 -26.73
C ALA A 144 6.59 -17.17 -26.46
N SER A 145 6.98 -16.38 -27.45
CA SER A 145 7.06 -14.92 -27.37
C SER A 145 5.70 -14.21 -27.27
N ARG A 146 4.58 -14.92 -27.42
CA ARG A 146 3.20 -14.41 -27.27
C ARG A 146 2.52 -14.87 -25.98
N ASN A 147 3.22 -15.65 -25.15
CA ASN A 147 2.75 -16.01 -23.82
C ASN A 147 3.06 -14.88 -22.85
N LEU A 148 2.14 -14.61 -21.93
CA LEU A 148 2.28 -13.52 -20.98
C LEU A 148 1.64 -13.90 -19.64
N ALA A 149 2.41 -13.85 -18.55
CA ALA A 149 1.88 -13.85 -17.19
C ALA A 149 2.00 -12.46 -16.58
N VAL A 150 0.94 -11.90 -15.97
CA VAL A 150 0.94 -10.55 -15.38
C VAL A 150 0.50 -10.59 -13.93
N ALA A 151 1.19 -9.83 -13.09
CA ALA A 151 0.77 -9.50 -11.74
C ALA A 151 1.17 -8.06 -11.40
N GLY A 152 0.43 -7.40 -10.54
CA GLY A 152 0.79 -6.07 -10.08
C GLY A 152 -0.09 -5.56 -8.96
N ASN A 153 0.36 -4.46 -8.37
CA ASN A 153 -0.43 -3.60 -7.52
C ASN A 153 -0.91 -2.42 -8.35
N PHE A 154 -2.14 -2.47 -8.81
CA PHE A 154 -2.69 -1.39 -9.62
C PHE A 154 -4.19 -1.21 -9.40
N ASN A 155 -4.60 0.03 -9.59
CA ASN A 155 -5.99 0.42 -9.71
C ASN A 155 -6.08 1.47 -10.82
N LEU A 156 -6.78 1.13 -11.90
CA LEU A 156 -7.01 2.05 -13.00
C LEU A 156 -8.36 2.72 -12.81
N THR A 157 -8.40 4.04 -12.93
CA THR A 157 -9.63 4.83 -12.82
C THR A 157 -10.49 4.74 -14.08
N ASN A 158 -9.96 4.14 -15.15
CA ASN A 158 -10.55 4.11 -16.48
C ASN A 158 -10.54 2.72 -17.14
N SER A 159 -10.54 1.64 -16.37
CA SER A 159 -10.69 0.26 -16.87
C SER A 159 -11.89 0.07 -17.82
N PRO A 160 -13.10 0.64 -17.55
CA PRO A 160 -14.22 0.54 -18.49
C PRO A 160 -13.92 1.18 -19.85
N ASP A 161 -13.21 2.31 -19.87
CA ASP A 161 -12.87 3.02 -21.11
C ASP A 161 -11.87 2.20 -21.95
N ILE A 162 -10.89 1.56 -21.29
CA ILE A 162 -9.91 0.69 -21.95
C ILE A 162 -10.58 -0.60 -22.44
N PHE A 163 -11.54 -1.14 -21.69
CA PHE A 163 -12.34 -2.29 -22.13
C PHE A 163 -13.11 -1.98 -23.42
N GLN A 164 -13.78 -0.83 -23.50
CA GLN A 164 -14.45 -0.38 -24.72
C GLN A 164 -13.47 -0.18 -25.89
N GLU A 165 -12.26 0.30 -25.60
CA GLU A 165 -11.22 0.40 -26.61
C GLU A 165 -10.79 -0.96 -27.16
N LEU A 166 -10.61 -1.98 -26.29
CA LEU A 166 -10.31 -3.35 -26.73
C LEU A 166 -11.42 -3.91 -27.61
N LEU A 167 -12.69 -3.66 -27.28
CA LEU A 167 -13.83 -4.03 -28.14
C LEU A 167 -13.75 -3.32 -29.51
N SER A 168 -13.37 -2.04 -29.53
CA SER A 168 -13.20 -1.28 -30.77
C SER A 168 -12.09 -1.81 -31.67
N TYR A 169 -11.11 -2.51 -31.09
CA TYR A 169 -10.06 -3.22 -31.84
C TYR A 169 -10.55 -4.56 -32.43
N GLY A 170 -11.79 -4.96 -32.15
CA GLY A 170 -12.35 -6.24 -32.55
C GLY A 170 -11.95 -7.42 -31.66
N LEU A 171 -11.59 -7.16 -30.40
CA LEU A 171 -11.26 -8.18 -29.41
C LEU A 171 -12.48 -8.49 -28.53
N ASP A 172 -12.55 -9.72 -28.02
CA ASP A 172 -13.56 -10.16 -27.05
C ASP A 172 -12.91 -10.44 -25.67
N PRO A 173 -12.49 -9.40 -24.91
CA PRO A 173 -11.85 -9.57 -23.61
C PRO A 173 -12.78 -10.21 -22.57
N VAL A 174 -12.25 -11.13 -21.77
CA VAL A 174 -13.03 -11.87 -20.77
C VAL A 174 -13.07 -11.10 -19.44
N GLY A 175 -13.99 -10.15 -19.34
CA GLY A 175 -14.27 -9.40 -18.12
C GLY A 175 -13.60 -8.03 -18.06
N GLU A 176 -14.16 -7.17 -17.22
CA GLU A 176 -13.83 -5.74 -17.16
C GLU A 176 -12.88 -5.38 -16.00
N SER A 177 -12.39 -6.39 -15.25
CA SER A 177 -11.45 -6.13 -14.15
C SER A 177 -10.14 -5.55 -14.67
N ASP A 178 -9.55 -4.62 -13.91
CA ASP A 178 -8.28 -3.97 -14.23
C ASP A 178 -7.22 -4.96 -14.73
N THR A 179 -7.03 -6.08 -14.02
CA THR A 179 -5.98 -7.05 -14.35
C THR A 179 -6.20 -7.71 -15.70
N GLN A 180 -7.46 -8.00 -16.04
CA GLN A 180 -7.78 -8.59 -17.33
C GLN A 180 -7.55 -7.57 -18.45
N VAL A 181 -8.05 -6.35 -18.27
CA VAL A 181 -7.91 -5.28 -19.25
C VAL A 181 -6.43 -4.96 -19.50
N VAL A 182 -5.61 -4.90 -18.45
CA VAL A 182 -4.15 -4.74 -18.55
C VAL A 182 -3.51 -5.93 -19.30
N LEU A 183 -3.86 -7.17 -18.94
CA LEU A 183 -3.33 -8.36 -19.60
C LEU A 183 -3.63 -8.36 -21.11
N GLU A 184 -4.87 -8.08 -21.49
CA GLU A 184 -5.29 -8.12 -22.89
C GLU A 184 -4.73 -6.94 -23.69
N LYS A 185 -4.63 -5.74 -23.09
CA LYS A 185 -4.02 -4.58 -23.74
C LYS A 185 -2.53 -4.81 -24.03
N ILE A 186 -1.78 -5.35 -23.08
CA ILE A 186 -0.37 -5.72 -23.30
C ILE A 186 -0.30 -6.87 -24.31
N GLY A 187 -1.15 -7.89 -24.18
CA GLY A 187 -1.21 -9.03 -25.09
C GLY A 187 -1.47 -8.64 -26.55
N TYR A 188 -2.36 -7.67 -26.78
CA TYR A 188 -2.65 -7.13 -28.11
C TYR A 188 -1.41 -6.49 -28.75
N TYR A 189 -0.72 -5.60 -28.03
CA TYR A 189 0.48 -4.96 -28.57
C TYR A 189 1.67 -5.91 -28.68
N LEU A 190 1.76 -6.91 -27.81
CA LEU A 190 2.73 -7.99 -27.91
C LEU A 190 2.54 -8.80 -29.21
N ASP A 191 1.29 -9.15 -29.55
CA ASP A 191 0.99 -9.89 -30.77
C ASP A 191 1.32 -9.06 -32.02
N ARG A 192 0.97 -7.77 -32.03
CA ARG A 192 1.28 -6.86 -33.15
C ARG A 192 2.78 -6.67 -33.37
N GLU A 193 3.52 -6.44 -32.28
CA GLU A 193 4.98 -6.34 -32.31
C GLU A 193 5.60 -7.63 -32.88
N HIS A 194 5.12 -8.80 -32.43
CA HIS A 194 5.55 -10.08 -32.95
C HIS A 194 5.27 -10.23 -34.46
N GLU A 195 4.11 -9.79 -34.94
CA GLU A 195 3.73 -9.88 -36.37
C GLU A 195 4.61 -8.98 -37.23
N GLN A 196 4.85 -7.76 -36.76
CA GLN A 196 5.73 -6.82 -37.46
C GLN A 196 7.15 -7.39 -37.58
N LEU A 197 7.72 -7.89 -36.47
CA LEU A 197 9.04 -8.52 -36.50
C LEU A 197 9.04 -9.76 -37.41
N SER A 198 8.02 -10.61 -37.33
CA SER A 198 7.89 -11.80 -38.18
C SER A 198 7.77 -11.44 -39.65
N ALA A 199 7.12 -10.32 -40.00
CA ALA A 199 7.04 -9.85 -41.38
C ALA A 199 8.38 -9.31 -41.90
N THR A 200 9.25 -8.78 -41.03
CA THR A 200 10.61 -8.33 -41.41
C THR A 200 11.63 -9.46 -41.50
N THR A 201 11.35 -10.58 -40.83
CA THR A 201 12.29 -11.70 -40.67
C THR A 201 11.82 -13.00 -41.31
N GLY A 202 10.54 -13.15 -41.67
CA GLY A 202 9.91 -14.35 -42.22
C GLY A 202 10.31 -14.74 -43.66
N GLU A 203 9.72 -15.82 -44.18
CA GLU A 203 9.93 -16.23 -45.56
C GLU A 203 9.42 -15.16 -46.54
N GLY A 204 10.26 -14.76 -47.51
CA GLY A 204 9.97 -13.65 -48.42
C GLY A 204 10.16 -12.24 -47.83
N SER A 205 10.63 -12.13 -46.58
CA SER A 205 11.02 -10.86 -45.95
C SER A 205 12.46 -10.45 -46.24
N PHE A 206 12.92 -9.36 -45.62
CA PHE A 206 14.30 -8.88 -45.75
C PHE A 206 15.34 -9.88 -45.24
N LEU A 207 15.10 -10.56 -44.11
CA LEU A 207 16.05 -11.54 -43.54
C LEU A 207 15.78 -12.99 -43.96
N GLY A 208 14.59 -13.30 -44.51
CA GLY A 208 14.30 -14.59 -45.13
C GLY A 208 14.39 -15.82 -44.21
N LEU A 209 14.16 -15.67 -42.90
CA LEU A 209 14.16 -16.75 -41.91
C LEU A 209 12.79 -17.44 -41.85
N SER A 210 12.76 -18.71 -41.44
CA SER A 210 11.51 -19.45 -41.21
C SER A 210 11.66 -20.42 -40.03
N GLY A 211 10.54 -20.93 -39.52
CA GLY A 211 10.53 -21.93 -38.45
C GLY A 211 11.23 -21.46 -37.16
N ARG A 212 12.15 -22.27 -36.63
CA ARG A 212 12.83 -21.99 -35.36
C ARG A 212 13.78 -20.77 -35.41
N PRO A 213 14.65 -20.62 -36.43
CA PRO A 213 15.45 -19.40 -36.58
C PRO A 213 14.64 -18.10 -36.57
N LEU A 214 13.48 -18.09 -37.24
CA LEU A 214 12.55 -16.96 -37.22
C LEU A 214 12.05 -16.67 -35.79
N ALA A 215 11.56 -17.69 -35.09
CA ALA A 215 11.05 -17.54 -33.73
C ALA A 215 12.12 -17.05 -32.73
N ASP A 216 13.36 -17.56 -32.86
CA ASP A 216 14.48 -17.14 -32.03
C ASP A 216 14.88 -15.68 -32.32
N GLU A 217 14.86 -15.26 -33.58
CA GLU A 217 15.20 -13.89 -33.97
C GLU A 217 14.13 -12.88 -33.53
N VAL A 218 12.85 -13.18 -33.74
CA VAL A 218 11.74 -12.37 -33.22
C VAL A 218 11.83 -12.24 -31.71
N SER A 219 12.12 -13.34 -30.99
CA SER A 219 12.27 -13.30 -29.53
C SER A 219 13.39 -12.38 -29.06
N LYS A 220 14.53 -12.36 -29.77
CA LYS A 220 15.66 -11.46 -29.44
C LYS A 220 15.32 -9.99 -29.68
N GLN A 221 14.58 -9.70 -30.74
CA GLN A 221 14.28 -8.34 -31.18
C GLN A 221 13.04 -7.71 -30.54
N LEU A 222 12.20 -8.48 -29.83
CA LEU A 222 11.06 -7.94 -29.08
C LEU A 222 11.48 -6.78 -28.16
N ASP A 223 10.84 -5.62 -28.34
CA ASP A 223 11.09 -4.42 -27.55
C ASP A 223 9.92 -4.18 -26.57
N LEU A 224 10.10 -4.60 -25.32
CA LEU A 224 9.04 -4.51 -24.31
C LEU A 224 8.73 -3.07 -23.94
N ILE A 225 9.71 -2.16 -24.01
CA ILE A 225 9.50 -0.74 -23.72
C ILE A 225 8.54 -0.13 -24.74
N ARG A 226 8.70 -0.47 -26.03
CA ARG A 226 7.77 -0.04 -27.09
C ARG A 226 6.37 -0.64 -26.90
N ILE A 227 6.29 -1.93 -26.58
CA ILE A 227 4.99 -2.58 -26.29
C ILE A 227 4.28 -1.88 -25.13
N LEU A 228 5.00 -1.62 -24.03
CA LEU A 228 4.45 -0.97 -22.84
C LEU A 228 4.03 0.47 -23.13
N ARG A 229 4.82 1.23 -23.89
CA ARG A 229 4.45 2.59 -24.33
C ARG A 229 3.08 2.61 -25.01
N ASN A 230 2.86 1.70 -25.96
CA ASN A 230 1.59 1.64 -26.69
C ASN A 230 0.46 1.07 -25.82
N ALA A 231 0.74 0.08 -24.99
CA ALA A 231 -0.27 -0.54 -24.13
C ALA A 231 -0.79 0.40 -23.05
N THR A 232 0.07 1.27 -22.52
CA THR A 232 -0.22 2.14 -21.37
C THR A 232 -0.61 3.56 -21.76
N GLU A 233 -0.67 3.90 -23.05
CA GLU A 233 -0.95 5.25 -23.56
C GLU A 233 -2.17 5.92 -22.91
N ARG A 234 -3.22 5.14 -22.64
CA ARG A 234 -4.47 5.62 -22.02
C ARG A 234 -4.65 5.17 -20.57
N PHE A 235 -3.65 4.60 -19.91
CA PHE A 235 -3.82 4.18 -18.52
C PHE A 235 -3.88 5.40 -17.60
N ASP A 236 -4.98 5.55 -16.86
CA ASP A 236 -5.10 6.53 -15.79
C ASP A 236 -5.26 5.78 -14.47
N GLY A 237 -4.40 6.09 -13.49
CA GLY A 237 -4.38 5.40 -12.21
C GLY A 237 -3.00 5.28 -11.60
N GLY A 238 -2.91 4.54 -10.50
CA GLY A 238 -1.66 4.22 -9.82
C GLY A 238 -1.35 2.75 -10.01
N PHE A 239 -0.14 2.44 -10.47
CA PHE A 239 0.22 1.07 -10.82
C PHE A 239 1.71 0.77 -10.73
N VAL A 240 2.01 -0.43 -10.23
CA VAL A 240 3.21 -1.18 -10.55
C VAL A 240 2.79 -2.57 -10.97
N PHE A 241 3.19 -3.01 -12.15
CA PHE A 241 2.96 -4.37 -12.61
C PHE A 241 4.19 -4.97 -13.28
N SER A 242 4.25 -6.30 -13.25
CA SER A 242 5.30 -7.09 -13.88
C SER A 242 4.70 -8.14 -14.78
N GLY A 243 5.40 -8.42 -15.88
CA GLY A 243 5.05 -9.47 -16.81
C GLY A 243 6.20 -10.44 -17.09
N LEU A 244 5.88 -11.73 -17.15
CA LEU A 244 6.77 -12.79 -17.62
C LEU A 244 6.36 -13.22 -19.02
N LEU A 245 7.27 -13.19 -19.99
CA LEU A 245 7.04 -13.71 -21.32
C LEU A 245 7.60 -15.13 -21.47
N GLY A 246 6.94 -15.93 -22.30
CA GLY A 246 7.36 -17.31 -22.56
C GLY A 246 8.71 -17.47 -23.24
N ASN A 247 9.20 -16.44 -23.94
CA ASN A 247 10.54 -16.42 -24.52
C ASN A 247 11.65 -16.22 -23.46
N GLY A 248 11.28 -15.89 -22.21
CA GLY A 248 12.22 -15.65 -21.11
C GLY A 248 12.55 -14.18 -20.86
N ASP A 249 11.79 -13.27 -21.46
CA ASP A 249 11.88 -11.85 -21.13
C ASP A 249 10.97 -11.49 -19.95
N LEU A 250 11.39 -10.50 -19.17
CA LEU A 250 10.70 -9.95 -18.01
C LEU A 250 10.55 -8.44 -18.18
N PHE A 251 9.42 -7.90 -17.74
CA PHE A 251 9.32 -6.46 -17.49
C PHE A 251 8.72 -6.12 -16.12
N VAL A 252 9.02 -4.92 -15.63
CA VAL A 252 8.29 -4.24 -14.56
C VAL A 252 8.01 -2.80 -15.00
N CYS A 253 6.79 -2.33 -14.85
CA CYS A 253 6.33 -1.01 -15.28
C CYS A 253 5.76 -0.23 -14.08
N ARG A 254 6.12 1.04 -13.93
CA ARG A 254 5.65 1.93 -12.86
C ARG A 254 4.93 3.14 -13.41
N ASP A 255 3.81 3.52 -12.79
CA ASP A 255 2.96 4.63 -13.21
C ASP A 255 3.69 5.98 -13.34
N ALA A 256 3.09 6.87 -14.14
CA ALA A 256 3.73 8.11 -14.57
C ALA A 256 3.92 9.14 -13.44
N ALA A 257 3.14 9.06 -12.36
CA ALA A 257 3.23 9.96 -11.21
C ALA A 257 4.01 9.37 -10.03
N GLY A 258 4.46 8.11 -10.14
CA GLY A 258 5.17 7.39 -9.10
C GLY A 258 4.30 7.01 -7.90
N ILE A 259 2.98 6.96 -8.06
CA ILE A 259 2.00 6.74 -6.98
C ILE A 259 2.31 5.47 -6.22
N ARG A 260 2.59 4.37 -6.93
CA ARG A 260 2.89 3.05 -6.35
C ARG A 260 4.39 2.81 -6.25
N PRO A 261 4.89 2.28 -5.11
CA PRO A 261 6.32 2.06 -4.93
C PRO A 261 6.80 0.80 -5.68
N ALA A 262 8.01 0.88 -6.23
CA ALA A 262 8.74 -0.23 -6.82
C ALA A 262 10.23 -0.05 -6.58
N PHE A 263 10.85 -1.02 -5.91
CA PHE A 263 12.27 -1.02 -5.60
C PHE A 263 12.95 -2.21 -6.28
N MET A 264 14.21 -2.04 -6.65
CA MET A 264 14.97 -3.06 -7.35
C MET A 264 16.37 -3.26 -6.76
N TYR A 265 16.81 -4.51 -6.78
CA TYR A 265 18.17 -4.93 -6.47
C TYR A 265 18.74 -5.67 -7.68
N ARG A 266 20.01 -5.44 -7.99
CA ARG A 266 20.71 -6.19 -9.04
C ARG A 266 22.18 -6.42 -8.71
N ASP A 267 22.66 -7.60 -9.05
CA ASP A 267 24.07 -7.96 -9.07
C ASP A 267 24.34 -8.93 -10.25
N GLU A 268 25.51 -9.58 -10.28
CA GLU A 268 25.87 -10.56 -11.32
C GLU A 268 25.01 -11.83 -11.32
N ALA A 269 24.31 -12.10 -10.22
CA ALA A 269 23.54 -13.31 -9.99
C ALA A 269 22.04 -13.07 -10.22
N VAL A 270 21.51 -11.89 -9.92
CA VAL A 270 20.06 -11.69 -9.89
C VAL A 270 19.64 -10.28 -10.26
N VAL A 271 18.44 -10.15 -10.84
CA VAL A 271 17.63 -8.94 -10.79
C VAL A 271 16.37 -9.25 -9.98
N ALA A 272 16.12 -8.47 -8.93
CA ALA A 272 14.97 -8.62 -8.07
C ALA A 272 14.20 -7.31 -7.92
N VAL A 273 12.88 -7.40 -7.85
CA VAL A 273 12.00 -6.24 -7.65
C VAL A 273 10.98 -6.54 -6.58
N ALA A 274 10.68 -5.57 -5.72
CA ALA A 274 9.66 -5.67 -4.69
C ALA A 274 8.93 -4.35 -4.50
N SER A 275 7.72 -4.41 -3.92
CA SER A 275 6.97 -3.20 -3.52
C SER A 275 7.63 -2.48 -2.33
N GLU A 276 8.43 -3.17 -1.52
CA GLU A 276 9.14 -2.58 -0.37
C GLU A 276 10.65 -2.77 -0.41
N ARG A 277 11.39 -1.68 -0.19
CA ARG A 277 12.84 -1.69 -0.04
C ARG A 277 13.32 -2.60 1.10
N ALA A 278 12.66 -2.54 2.26
CA ALA A 278 13.01 -3.37 3.42
C ALA A 278 12.94 -4.88 3.14
N ALA A 279 12.06 -5.31 2.22
CA ALA A 279 11.98 -6.71 1.80
C ALA A 279 13.24 -7.14 1.03
N LEU A 280 13.73 -6.31 0.10
CA LEU A 280 14.96 -6.57 -0.66
C LEU A 280 16.20 -6.54 0.25
N VAL A 281 16.33 -5.53 1.10
CA VAL A 281 17.42 -5.42 2.10
C VAL A 281 17.54 -6.71 2.91
N THR A 282 16.40 -7.22 3.41
CA THR A 282 16.38 -8.43 4.23
C THR A 282 16.62 -9.70 3.39
N ALA A 283 15.99 -9.79 2.21
CA ALA A 283 16.06 -10.98 1.38
C ALA A 283 17.44 -11.18 0.75
N PHE A 284 18.19 -10.11 0.51
CA PHE A 284 19.54 -10.18 -0.09
C PHE A 284 20.66 -9.86 0.91
N ASN A 285 20.33 -9.44 2.13
CA ASN A 285 21.29 -9.07 3.17
C ASN A 285 22.28 -7.98 2.69
N VAL A 286 21.73 -6.90 2.15
CA VAL A 286 22.48 -5.77 1.58
C VAL A 286 22.09 -4.46 2.29
N PRO A 287 22.96 -3.44 2.30
CA PRO A 287 22.59 -2.14 2.85
C PRO A 287 21.43 -1.49 2.05
N PRO A 288 20.61 -0.61 2.67
CA PRO A 288 19.51 0.09 1.99
C PRO A 288 19.93 0.84 0.73
N ASP A 289 21.15 1.38 0.72
CA ASP A 289 21.68 2.19 -0.40
C ASP A 289 22.07 1.33 -1.61
N ALA A 290 22.03 -0.02 -1.50
CA ALA A 290 22.18 -0.93 -2.64
C ALA A 290 20.86 -1.20 -3.37
N ILE A 291 19.76 -0.59 -2.93
CA ILE A 291 18.43 -0.76 -3.50
C ILE A 291 18.03 0.53 -4.23
N ASP A 292 17.80 0.42 -5.53
CA ASP A 292 17.33 1.51 -6.36
C ASP A 292 15.79 1.56 -6.38
N GLU A 293 15.21 2.75 -6.52
CA GLU A 293 13.77 2.90 -6.80
C GLU A 293 13.56 2.98 -8.31
N LEU A 294 12.60 2.23 -8.86
CA LEU A 294 12.24 2.30 -10.28
C LEU A 294 11.61 3.68 -10.56
N PRO A 295 12.15 4.53 -11.44
CA PRO A 295 11.62 5.89 -11.59
C PRO A 295 10.16 5.93 -12.09
N PRO A 296 9.41 7.00 -11.81
CA PRO A 296 8.08 7.22 -12.41
C PRO A 296 8.13 7.19 -13.94
N ALA A 297 7.07 6.69 -14.59
CA ALA A 297 6.97 6.55 -16.05
C ALA A 297 8.03 5.64 -16.70
N HIS A 298 8.79 4.87 -15.92
CA HIS A 298 9.80 3.95 -16.44
C HIS A 298 9.35 2.50 -16.39
N ALA A 299 9.91 1.73 -17.32
CA ALA A 299 9.85 0.28 -17.29
C ALA A 299 11.26 -0.32 -17.24
N LEU A 300 11.41 -1.33 -16.40
CA LEU A 300 12.54 -2.24 -16.38
C LEU A 300 12.24 -3.37 -17.39
N GLU A 301 13.15 -3.62 -18.31
CA GLU A 301 13.19 -4.79 -19.20
C GLU A 301 14.41 -5.64 -18.82
N VAL A 302 14.21 -6.96 -18.69
CA VAL A 302 15.30 -7.93 -18.55
C VAL A 302 15.11 -9.02 -19.59
N LYS A 303 16.05 -9.12 -20.53
CA LYS A 303 16.00 -10.10 -21.62
C LYS A 303 16.42 -11.49 -21.13
N ARG A 304 16.09 -12.52 -21.91
CA ARG A 304 16.53 -13.91 -21.69
C ARG A 304 18.06 -14.02 -21.46
N ASP A 305 18.85 -13.26 -22.21
CA ASP A 305 20.32 -13.25 -22.15
C ASP A 305 20.91 -12.43 -20.98
N GLY A 306 20.06 -11.84 -20.13
CA GLY A 306 20.48 -11.05 -18.97
C GLY A 306 20.73 -9.58 -19.26
N ARG A 307 20.55 -9.10 -20.51
CA ARG A 307 20.57 -7.66 -20.78
C ARG A 307 19.44 -6.95 -20.03
N VAL A 308 19.79 -5.84 -19.39
CA VAL A 308 18.87 -5.02 -18.57
C VAL A 308 18.74 -3.63 -19.18
N ARG A 309 17.51 -3.14 -19.34
CA ARG A 309 17.20 -1.76 -19.74
C ARG A 309 16.21 -1.15 -18.75
N ILE A 310 16.39 0.13 -18.43
CA ILE A 310 15.44 0.92 -17.66
C ILE A 310 15.22 2.19 -18.46
N GLU A 311 14.03 2.33 -19.05
CA GLU A 311 13.74 3.41 -19.99
C GLU A 311 12.32 3.97 -19.77
N PRO A 312 12.09 5.25 -20.08
CA PRO A 312 10.76 5.83 -20.04
C PRO A 312 9.87 5.20 -21.12
N TYR A 313 8.69 4.73 -20.71
CA TYR A 313 7.65 4.30 -21.65
C TYR A 313 6.70 5.45 -21.98
N THR A 314 6.56 6.44 -21.10
CA THR A 314 5.74 7.65 -21.29
C THR A 314 6.41 8.87 -20.67
N GLU A 315 5.85 10.05 -20.88
CA GLU A 315 6.30 11.27 -20.20
C GLU A 315 5.90 11.24 -18.72
N PRO A 316 6.80 11.61 -17.80
CA PRO A 316 6.49 11.64 -16.38
C PRO A 316 5.46 12.73 -16.05
N LEU A 317 4.52 12.40 -15.18
CA LEU A 317 3.64 13.36 -14.53
C LEU A 317 4.35 14.00 -13.34
N PRO A 318 3.82 15.12 -12.79
CA PRO A 318 4.29 15.64 -11.51
C PRO A 318 4.29 14.53 -10.45
N VAL A 319 5.45 14.31 -9.83
CA VAL A 319 5.64 13.23 -8.87
C VAL A 319 4.74 13.46 -7.65
N LYS A 320 3.90 12.47 -7.36
CA LYS A 320 2.90 12.49 -6.29
C LYS A 320 2.86 11.12 -5.62
N GLN A 321 4.01 10.67 -5.10
CA GLN A 321 4.12 9.41 -4.39
C GLN A 321 3.18 9.38 -3.17
N CYS A 322 2.50 8.26 -2.96
CA CYS A 322 1.51 8.10 -1.89
C CYS A 322 2.12 8.36 -0.50
N THR A 323 1.59 9.34 0.25
CA THR A 323 2.01 9.59 1.64
C THR A 323 1.52 8.49 2.61
N PHE A 324 0.42 7.80 2.27
CA PHE A 324 -0.18 6.76 3.12
C PHE A 324 0.69 5.50 3.21
N GLU A 325 1.52 5.27 2.18
CA GLU A 325 2.59 4.28 2.22
C GLU A 325 3.52 4.53 3.41
N ARG A 326 3.88 5.80 3.65
CA ARG A 326 4.78 6.21 4.72
C ARG A 326 4.07 6.28 6.08
N ILE A 327 2.85 6.79 6.13
CA ILE A 327 2.04 6.88 7.36
C ILE A 327 1.75 5.48 7.92
N TYR A 328 1.30 4.54 7.08
CA TYR A 328 0.68 3.30 7.56
C TYR A 328 1.15 2.01 6.86
N PHE A 329 1.06 1.93 5.53
CA PHE A 329 1.08 0.63 4.82
C PHE A 329 2.44 -0.05 4.77
N SER A 330 3.48 0.71 4.42
CA SER A 330 4.83 0.18 4.34
C SER A 330 5.37 -0.13 5.74
N ARG A 331 6.34 -1.04 5.82
CA ARG A 331 6.90 -1.41 7.11
C ARG A 331 7.72 -0.26 7.71
N GLY A 332 7.48 0.02 8.98
CA GLY A 332 8.19 1.06 9.73
C GLY A 332 9.66 0.74 10.06
N ASN A 333 10.18 -0.42 9.62
CA ASN A 333 11.59 -0.77 9.78
C ASN A 333 12.46 -0.36 8.57
N ASP A 334 11.86 0.25 7.56
CA ASP A 334 12.59 0.98 6.53
C ASP A 334 13.15 2.29 7.13
N ARG A 335 14.41 2.62 6.80
CA ARG A 335 15.15 3.75 7.40
C ARG A 335 14.40 5.08 7.26
N ASP A 336 13.88 5.37 6.07
CA ASP A 336 13.28 6.67 5.79
C ASP A 336 11.90 6.74 6.43
N ILE A 337 11.10 5.66 6.30
CA ILE A 337 9.77 5.55 6.94
C ILE A 337 9.86 5.69 8.45
N TYR A 338 10.85 5.06 9.08
CA TYR A 338 11.05 5.14 10.52
C TYR A 338 11.23 6.60 10.97
N ASN A 339 12.10 7.34 10.28
CA ASN A 339 12.38 8.74 10.59
C ASN A 339 11.18 9.64 10.27
N GLU A 340 10.51 9.46 9.13
CA GLU A 340 9.31 10.19 8.73
C GLU A 340 8.19 10.00 9.78
N ARG A 341 7.94 8.76 10.24
CA ARG A 341 6.94 8.49 11.29
C ARG A 341 7.29 9.14 12.61
N LYS A 342 8.56 9.12 13.02
CA LYS A 342 8.99 9.88 14.21
C LYS A 342 8.71 11.36 14.04
N GLN A 343 9.01 11.93 12.87
CA GLN A 343 8.76 13.34 12.61
C GLN A 343 7.26 13.68 12.62
N LEU A 344 6.39 12.79 12.11
CA LEU A 344 4.92 12.97 12.22
C LEU A 344 4.46 13.14 13.66
N GLY A 345 4.98 12.31 14.56
CA GLY A 345 4.69 12.41 15.99
C GLY A 345 5.27 13.67 16.63
N ALA A 346 6.49 14.05 16.26
CA ALA A 346 7.12 15.27 16.75
C ALA A 346 6.32 16.52 16.34
N ASN A 347 5.84 16.57 15.09
CA ASN A 347 5.11 17.71 14.55
C ASN A 347 3.77 18.00 15.27
N VAL A 348 3.11 16.98 15.83
CA VAL A 348 1.88 17.18 16.63
C VAL A 348 2.14 17.54 18.09
N ALA A 349 3.39 17.46 18.58
CA ALA A 349 3.71 17.62 20.00
C ALA A 349 3.26 18.94 20.61
N ARG A 350 3.47 20.06 19.89
CA ARG A 350 3.06 21.38 20.37
C ARG A 350 1.54 21.50 20.51
N ARG A 351 0.78 21.06 19.49
CA ARG A 351 -0.69 21.06 19.54
C ARG A 351 -1.20 20.22 20.72
N VAL A 352 -0.59 19.05 20.95
CA VAL A 352 -0.93 18.18 22.08
C VAL A 352 -0.65 18.86 23.42
N LEU A 353 0.48 19.56 23.56
CA LEU A 353 0.81 20.30 24.79
C LEU A 353 -0.15 21.46 25.03
N ASP A 354 -0.51 22.19 23.98
CA ASP A 354 -1.49 23.28 24.07
C ASP A 354 -2.88 22.73 24.47
N GLU A 355 -3.28 21.56 23.93
CA GLU A 355 -4.56 20.90 24.23
C GLU A 355 -4.72 20.44 25.70
N ILE A 356 -3.61 20.12 26.36
CA ILE A 356 -3.59 19.77 27.80
C ILE A 356 -3.24 20.94 28.70
N ASP A 357 -3.24 22.18 28.19
CA ASP A 357 -2.79 23.37 28.91
C ASP A 357 -1.40 23.21 29.53
N TRP A 358 -0.55 22.41 28.89
CA TRP A 358 0.76 21.98 29.37
C TRP A 358 0.76 21.26 30.74
N ASP A 359 -0.36 20.68 31.19
CA ASP A 359 -0.45 19.89 32.43
C ASP A 359 0.10 18.47 32.25
N ILE A 360 1.44 18.36 32.25
CA ILE A 360 2.14 17.08 32.20
C ILE A 360 1.91 16.23 33.46
N SER A 361 1.67 16.87 34.61
CA SER A 361 1.62 16.19 35.90
C SER A 361 0.45 15.22 36.02
N ARG A 362 -0.66 15.54 35.32
CA ARG A 362 -1.89 14.74 35.27
C ARG A 362 -2.14 14.16 33.88
N THR A 363 -1.11 14.03 33.05
CA THR A 363 -1.26 13.42 31.73
C THR A 363 -0.55 12.07 31.66
N VAL A 364 -1.19 11.08 31.03
CA VAL A 364 -0.59 9.82 30.62
C VAL A 364 -0.56 9.79 29.10
N PHE A 365 0.63 9.61 28.53
CA PHE A 365 0.82 9.47 27.09
C PHE A 365 0.95 7.99 26.71
N GLY A 366 0.19 7.57 25.70
CA GLY A 366 0.22 6.23 25.14
C GLY A 366 -0.07 6.24 23.64
N PHE A 367 -0.19 5.03 23.06
CA PHE A 367 -0.45 4.84 21.64
C PHE A 367 -1.39 3.68 21.38
N VAL A 368 -2.04 3.68 20.22
CA VAL A 368 -2.85 2.57 19.72
C VAL A 368 -1.95 1.58 18.99
N PRO A 369 -1.84 0.31 19.42
CA PRO A 369 -0.90 -0.62 18.82
C PRO A 369 -1.32 -1.12 17.41
N ASN A 370 -0.40 -1.38 16.48
CA ASN A 370 1.06 -1.36 16.63
C ASN A 370 1.74 -0.25 15.82
N THR A 371 1.14 0.20 14.72
CA THR A 371 1.81 1.09 13.74
C THR A 371 2.14 2.47 14.31
N ALA A 372 1.29 2.99 15.20
CA ALA A 372 1.48 4.30 15.83
C ALA A 372 2.67 4.38 16.81
N GLU A 373 3.30 3.25 17.16
CA GLU A 373 4.42 3.20 18.11
C GLU A 373 5.59 4.11 17.68
N THR A 374 5.95 4.13 16.40
CA THR A 374 7.06 4.97 15.92
C THR A 374 6.72 6.46 15.98
N ALA A 375 5.49 6.83 15.64
CA ALA A 375 5.02 8.20 15.81
C ALA A 375 4.97 8.61 17.29
N PHE A 376 4.51 7.71 18.17
CA PHE A 376 4.54 7.93 19.61
C PHE A 376 5.95 8.20 20.16
N MET A 377 6.96 7.46 19.69
CA MET A 377 8.35 7.70 20.07
C MET A 377 8.78 9.13 19.72
N GLY A 378 8.44 9.59 18.51
CA GLY A 378 8.72 10.96 18.08
C GLY A 378 7.97 12.03 18.86
N LEU A 379 6.68 11.81 19.12
CA LEU A 379 5.84 12.68 19.96
C LEU A 379 6.46 12.85 21.36
N ARG A 380 6.82 11.73 21.99
CA ARG A 380 7.43 11.74 23.32
C ARG A 380 8.76 12.48 23.34
N GLU A 381 9.63 12.22 22.36
CA GLU A 381 10.93 12.88 22.25
C GLU A 381 10.79 14.40 22.09
N GLU A 382 9.85 14.87 21.27
CA GLU A 382 9.64 16.30 21.07
C GLU A 382 8.96 16.95 22.28
N ILE A 383 8.01 16.27 22.94
CA ILE A 383 7.45 16.75 24.23
C ILE A 383 8.58 16.92 25.25
N ASP A 384 9.44 15.92 25.43
CA ASP A 384 10.57 16.02 26.36
C ASP A 384 11.51 17.18 25.98
N ALA A 385 11.74 17.41 24.68
CA ALA A 385 12.56 18.52 24.20
C ALA A 385 11.91 19.90 24.45
N LEU A 386 10.59 20.03 24.27
CA LEU A 386 9.83 21.25 24.54
C LEU A 386 9.79 21.55 26.05
N LEU A 387 9.57 20.53 26.89
CA LEU A 387 9.61 20.67 28.34
C LEU A 387 10.98 21.08 28.83
N ARG A 388 12.07 20.49 28.31
CA ARG A 388 13.43 20.90 28.67
C ARG A 388 13.72 22.36 28.32
N ARG A 389 13.29 22.82 27.14
CA ARG A 389 13.42 24.23 26.72
C ARG A 389 12.69 25.15 27.68
N ARG A 390 11.39 24.90 27.92
CA ARG A 390 10.56 25.69 28.84
C ARG A 390 11.11 25.70 30.27
N ASN A 391 11.50 24.54 30.78
CA ASN A 391 12.05 24.43 32.13
C ASN A 391 13.40 25.15 32.26
N GLY A 392 14.22 25.14 31.19
CA GLY A 392 15.46 25.90 31.12
C GLY A 392 15.22 27.41 31.15
N GLU A 393 14.23 27.90 30.40
CA GLU A 393 13.81 29.31 30.40
C GLU A 393 13.25 29.75 31.77
N GLU A 394 12.37 28.94 32.37
CA GLU A 394 11.84 29.22 33.72
C GLU A 394 12.97 29.25 34.76
N LEU A 395 13.89 28.28 34.70
CA LEU A 395 15.04 28.23 35.60
C LEU A 395 15.92 29.46 35.43
N TRP A 396 16.20 29.86 34.19
CA TRP A 396 17.03 31.02 33.89
C TRP A 396 16.39 32.31 34.41
N SER A 397 15.09 32.52 34.16
CA SER A 397 14.35 33.66 34.70
C SER A 397 14.41 33.72 36.22
N ARG A 398 14.22 32.59 36.92
CA ARG A 398 14.32 32.55 38.39
C ARG A 398 15.73 32.81 38.91
N ILE A 399 16.76 32.44 38.16
CA ILE A 399 18.16 32.76 38.46
C ILE A 399 18.38 34.27 38.34
N GLU A 400 17.91 34.89 37.25
CA GLU A 400 18.02 36.34 37.03
C GLU A 400 17.26 37.13 38.11
N ASP A 401 16.10 36.65 38.53
CA ASP A 401 15.31 37.26 39.59
C ASP A 401 15.87 37.00 41.01
N GLY A 402 16.89 36.15 41.15
CA GLY A 402 17.47 35.76 42.44
C GLY A 402 16.51 34.95 43.33
N THR A 403 15.48 34.33 42.75
CA THR A 403 14.41 33.60 43.48
C THR A 403 14.59 32.08 43.47
N VAL A 404 15.62 31.57 42.78
CA VAL A 404 15.80 30.12 42.58
C VAL A 404 16.06 29.37 43.89
N THR A 405 15.33 28.28 44.11
CA THR A 405 15.57 27.33 45.21
C THR A 405 16.07 25.98 44.70
N ARG A 406 16.65 25.17 45.59
CA ARG A 406 17.02 23.78 45.25
C ARG A 406 15.80 22.94 44.87
N GLU A 407 14.65 23.19 45.49
CA GLU A 407 13.40 22.51 45.18
C GLU A 407 12.90 22.85 43.77
N ASP A 408 13.06 24.11 43.34
CA ASP A 408 12.74 24.51 41.96
C ASP A 408 13.60 23.75 40.95
N VAL A 409 14.91 23.67 41.20
CA VAL A 409 15.85 22.93 40.34
C VAL A 409 15.47 21.46 40.27
N ASP A 410 15.24 20.82 41.42
CA ASP A 410 14.87 19.40 41.47
C ASP A 410 13.52 19.13 40.78
N ARG A 411 12.52 20.00 40.95
CA ARG A 411 11.22 19.91 40.26
C ARG A 411 11.37 20.02 38.75
N LEU A 412 12.08 21.05 38.28
CA LEU A 412 12.23 21.34 36.84
C LEU A 412 13.04 20.25 36.11
N ILE A 413 14.07 19.69 36.75
CA ILE A 413 14.86 18.59 36.18
C ILE A 413 14.08 17.28 36.13
N ARG A 414 13.23 17.02 37.13
CA ARG A 414 12.46 15.76 37.22
C ARG A 414 11.21 15.74 36.37
N THR A 415 10.72 16.91 35.94
CA THR A 415 9.52 17.01 35.11
C THR A 415 9.74 16.30 33.77
N ARG A 416 8.94 15.27 33.50
CA ARG A 416 8.99 14.47 32.27
C ARG A 416 7.58 14.00 31.91
N ALA A 417 7.34 13.72 30.63
CA ALA A 417 6.10 13.09 30.20
C ALA A 417 5.95 11.71 30.85
N ARG A 418 4.83 11.46 31.54
CA ARG A 418 4.48 10.11 32.02
C ARG A 418 3.98 9.30 30.83
N THR A 419 4.68 8.22 30.53
CA THR A 419 4.35 7.33 29.41
C THR A 419 4.07 5.93 29.93
N ASP A 420 2.98 5.34 29.49
CA ASP A 420 2.61 3.97 29.83
C ASP A 420 2.09 3.23 28.60
N LYS A 421 2.33 1.92 28.55
CA LYS A 421 1.68 1.06 27.57
C LYS A 421 0.26 0.76 28.03
N VAL A 422 -0.63 1.73 27.82
CA VAL A 422 -2.01 1.68 28.31
C VAL A 422 -2.82 0.67 27.51
N ALA A 423 -2.77 0.74 26.17
CA ALA A 423 -3.49 -0.18 25.29
C ALA A 423 -2.60 -1.34 24.84
N HIS A 424 -3.15 -2.55 24.89
CA HIS A 424 -2.58 -3.76 24.30
C HIS A 424 -3.50 -4.27 23.20
N LYS A 425 -2.92 -4.98 22.24
CA LYS A 425 -3.64 -5.59 21.13
C LYS A 425 -3.30 -7.07 21.07
N ASP A 426 -4.27 -7.93 21.36
CA ASP A 426 -4.11 -9.36 21.24
C ASP A 426 -4.22 -9.76 19.77
N GLN A 427 -3.16 -10.39 19.24
CA GLN A 427 -3.02 -10.59 17.80
C GLN A 427 -4.03 -11.56 17.17
N ARG A 428 -4.81 -12.34 17.94
CA ARG A 428 -5.67 -13.40 17.39
C ARG A 428 -6.88 -13.79 18.26
N LEU A 429 -7.93 -12.97 18.28
CA LEU A 429 -9.28 -13.46 18.63
C LEU A 429 -10.04 -13.77 17.33
N ARG A 430 -10.32 -15.06 17.08
CA ARG A 430 -11.20 -15.48 16.00
C ARG A 430 -12.64 -15.39 16.49
N THR A 431 -13.46 -14.61 15.83
CA THR A 431 -14.91 -14.69 16.03
C THR A 431 -15.41 -15.98 15.37
N PHE A 432 -15.96 -16.91 16.15
CA PHE A 432 -16.76 -18.01 15.60
C PHE A 432 -17.97 -17.43 14.84
N ILE A 433 -18.64 -18.22 14.00
CA ILE A 433 -19.91 -17.77 13.38
C ILE A 433 -20.89 -17.50 14.53
N THR A 434 -21.14 -16.23 14.82
CA THR A 434 -21.99 -15.76 15.90
C THR A 434 -22.85 -14.61 15.39
N HIS A 435 -24.05 -14.42 15.93
CA HIS A 435 -24.90 -13.26 15.61
C HIS A 435 -24.16 -11.92 15.84
N ASP A 436 -24.54 -10.86 15.13
CA ASP A 436 -23.80 -9.59 15.05
C ASP A 436 -23.48 -8.94 16.42
N GLY A 437 -24.32 -9.17 17.43
CA GLY A 437 -24.05 -8.72 18.81
C GLY A 437 -22.86 -9.44 19.46
N ALA A 438 -22.81 -10.76 19.37
CA ALA A 438 -21.70 -11.57 19.92
C ALA A 438 -20.40 -11.37 19.13
N ARG A 439 -20.48 -11.02 17.85
CA ARG A 439 -19.30 -10.64 17.06
C ARG A 439 -18.71 -9.31 17.53
N ARG A 440 -19.56 -8.30 17.80
CA ARG A 440 -19.15 -7.01 18.36
C ARG A 440 -18.50 -7.16 19.73
N ASP A 441 -19.08 -7.99 20.60
CA ASP A 441 -18.54 -8.31 21.92
C ASP A 441 -17.12 -8.91 21.84
N LEU A 442 -16.92 -9.94 21.01
CA LEU A 442 -15.60 -10.56 20.79
C LEU A 442 -14.56 -9.61 20.16
N VAL A 443 -14.99 -8.66 19.32
CA VAL A 443 -14.12 -7.64 18.74
C VAL A 443 -13.69 -6.61 19.80
N SER A 444 -14.57 -6.29 20.75
CA SER A 444 -14.25 -5.39 21.87
C SER A 444 -13.14 -5.94 22.77
N HIS A 445 -12.97 -7.27 22.82
CA HIS A 445 -11.93 -7.96 23.57
C HIS A 445 -10.58 -8.10 22.84
N ILE A 446 -10.45 -7.60 21.60
CA ILE A 446 -9.15 -7.58 20.89
C ILE A 446 -8.15 -6.64 21.58
N TYR A 447 -8.68 -5.62 22.26
CA TYR A 447 -7.88 -4.67 23.00
C TYR A 447 -8.07 -4.86 24.50
N ASP A 448 -6.98 -4.74 25.25
CA ASP A 448 -6.99 -4.74 26.71
C ASP A 448 -6.22 -3.54 27.24
N VAL A 449 -6.50 -3.18 28.49
CA VAL A 449 -5.86 -2.05 29.18
C VAL A 449 -4.97 -2.50 30.33
N THR A 450 -3.85 -1.80 30.52
CA THR A 450 -3.06 -1.91 31.75
C THR A 450 -3.78 -1.18 32.89
N ARG A 451 -4.51 -1.92 33.72
CA ARG A 451 -5.21 -1.35 34.90
C ARG A 451 -4.23 -0.75 35.91
N GLY A 452 -4.62 0.37 36.52
CA GLY A 452 -3.81 1.07 37.55
C GLY A 452 -2.76 2.05 36.99
N THR A 453 -2.68 2.21 35.66
CA THR A 453 -1.79 3.20 35.01
C THR A 453 -2.40 4.60 34.93
N VAL A 454 -3.73 4.68 34.95
CA VAL A 454 -4.53 5.89 34.78
C VAL A 454 -5.50 6.02 35.96
N THR A 455 -5.66 7.23 36.48
CA THR A 455 -6.59 7.59 37.55
C THR A 455 -7.72 8.50 37.04
N SER A 456 -8.72 8.77 37.87
CA SER A 456 -9.84 9.65 37.49
C SER A 456 -9.50 11.14 37.41
N GLU A 457 -8.31 11.53 37.84
CA GLU A 457 -7.80 12.89 37.66
C GLU A 457 -6.97 13.04 36.37
N ASP A 458 -6.61 11.91 35.74
CA ASP A 458 -5.69 11.89 34.62
C ASP A 458 -6.37 12.22 33.29
N THR A 459 -5.63 12.94 32.45
CA THR A 459 -5.89 13.09 31.02
C THR A 459 -5.09 12.04 30.26
N LEU A 460 -5.75 11.27 29.41
CA LEU A 460 -5.13 10.19 28.65
C LEU A 460 -4.97 10.61 27.19
N VAL A 461 -3.72 10.79 26.74
CA VAL A 461 -3.37 11.14 25.36
C VAL A 461 -2.97 9.87 24.61
N MET A 462 -3.72 9.50 23.58
CA MET A 462 -3.51 8.29 22.79
C MET A 462 -3.29 8.63 21.33
N ILE A 463 -2.07 8.40 20.84
CA ILE A 463 -1.77 8.58 19.41
C ILE A 463 -2.13 7.34 18.60
N ASP A 464 -2.78 7.55 17.46
CA ASP A 464 -3.08 6.56 16.42
C ASP A 464 -2.49 7.04 15.08
N ASP A 465 -2.35 6.11 14.13
CA ASP A 465 -1.77 6.44 12.82
C ASP A 465 -2.70 7.37 12.01
N SER A 466 -3.98 7.03 11.95
CA SER A 466 -4.99 7.72 11.16
C SER A 466 -6.41 7.42 11.68
N ILE A 467 -7.38 8.26 11.31
CA ILE A 467 -8.80 8.04 11.61
C ILE A 467 -9.59 8.08 10.31
N VAL A 468 -10.16 6.93 9.92
CA VAL A 468 -10.91 6.78 8.66
C VAL A 468 -12.41 6.88 8.88
N ARG A 469 -13.04 5.83 9.43
CA ARG A 469 -14.50 5.77 9.66
C ARG A 469 -14.90 6.05 11.10
N GLY A 470 -13.93 6.17 12.01
CA GLY A 470 -14.16 6.40 13.44
C GLY A 470 -14.80 5.23 14.21
N THR A 471 -15.35 4.22 13.52
CA THR A 471 -16.14 3.15 14.15
C THR A 471 -15.34 2.36 15.18
N THR A 472 -14.07 2.06 14.93
CA THR A 472 -13.27 1.37 15.95
C THR A 472 -12.88 2.26 17.12
N LEU A 473 -12.59 3.54 16.86
CA LEU A 473 -12.34 4.45 17.97
C LEU A 473 -13.56 4.46 18.89
N ARG A 474 -14.75 4.65 18.29
CA ARG A 474 -16.03 4.65 18.99
C ARG A 474 -16.35 3.34 19.71
N GLU A 475 -16.32 2.22 19.01
CA GLU A 475 -16.86 0.96 19.52
C GLU A 475 -15.85 0.16 20.35
N SER A 476 -14.55 0.31 20.11
CA SER A 476 -13.53 -0.50 20.76
C SER A 476 -12.54 0.32 21.59
N ILE A 477 -11.86 1.29 20.99
CA ILE A 477 -10.70 1.92 21.64
C ILE A 477 -11.15 2.84 22.77
N ILE A 478 -12.03 3.80 22.50
CA ILE A 478 -12.53 4.74 23.50
C ILE A 478 -13.31 3.99 24.59
N THR A 479 -14.19 3.07 24.21
CA THR A 479 -14.93 2.21 25.15
C THR A 479 -14.00 1.43 26.08
N MET A 480 -12.88 0.92 25.58
CA MET A 480 -11.88 0.19 26.34
C MET A 480 -11.07 1.11 27.27
N LEU A 481 -10.65 2.28 26.79
CA LEU A 481 -9.89 3.26 27.57
C LEU A 481 -10.74 3.90 28.67
N ALA A 482 -12.03 4.15 28.40
CA ALA A 482 -13.00 4.70 29.36
C ALA A 482 -13.19 3.80 30.59
N ARG A 483 -12.89 2.50 30.51
CA ARG A 483 -12.89 1.57 31.66
C ARG A 483 -11.85 1.93 32.73
N LEU A 484 -10.82 2.71 32.37
CA LEU A 484 -9.86 3.27 33.32
C LEU A 484 -10.40 4.51 34.04
N ASN A 485 -11.57 4.99 33.63
CA ASN A 485 -12.26 6.17 34.16
C ASN A 485 -11.42 7.45 34.18
N PRO A 486 -10.68 7.83 33.11
CA PRO A 486 -9.91 9.08 33.08
C PRO A 486 -10.82 10.31 33.11
N ARG A 487 -10.27 11.48 33.48
CA ARG A 487 -10.98 12.76 33.37
C ARG A 487 -11.31 13.09 31.91
N ARG A 488 -10.34 12.86 31.02
CA ARG A 488 -10.39 13.22 29.60
C ARG A 488 -9.58 12.25 28.77
N ILE A 489 -10.05 11.94 27.56
CA ILE A 489 -9.32 11.17 26.55
C ILE A 489 -9.06 12.07 25.35
N ILE A 490 -7.80 12.24 24.96
CA ILE A 490 -7.39 12.97 23.77
C ILE A 490 -6.87 11.95 22.76
N VAL A 491 -7.54 11.83 21.62
CA VAL A 491 -7.09 11.00 20.51
C VAL A 491 -6.27 11.86 19.56
N VAL A 492 -5.03 11.46 19.32
CA VAL A 492 -4.10 12.18 18.42
C VAL A 492 -3.93 11.37 17.14
N SER A 493 -4.24 11.94 15.99
CA SER A 493 -3.96 11.33 14.69
C SER A 493 -2.64 11.84 14.14
N SER A 494 -1.71 10.94 13.84
CA SER A 494 -0.44 11.32 13.17
C SER A 494 -0.60 11.71 11.70
N ALA A 495 -1.77 11.46 11.12
CA ALA A 495 -2.18 11.89 9.79
C ALA A 495 -3.22 13.03 9.85
N PRO A 496 -3.35 13.84 8.79
CA PRO A 496 -4.50 14.74 8.59
C PRO A 496 -5.85 14.01 8.46
N PRO A 497 -6.99 14.71 8.56
CA PRO A 497 -8.29 14.09 8.39
C PRO A 497 -8.48 13.60 6.96
N ILE A 498 -8.93 12.34 6.81
CA ILE A 498 -9.22 11.75 5.49
C ILE A 498 -10.56 12.31 5.00
N MET A 499 -10.50 13.14 3.97
CA MET A 499 -11.61 13.95 3.45
C MET A 499 -12.07 13.51 2.05
N TYR A 500 -11.22 12.82 1.29
CA TYR A 500 -11.50 12.46 -0.10
C TYR A 500 -11.20 10.98 -0.36
N PRO A 501 -11.89 10.35 -1.33
CA PRO A 501 -11.68 8.96 -1.63
C PRO A 501 -10.32 8.69 -2.27
N ASP A 502 -9.79 7.50 -2.03
CA ASP A 502 -8.69 6.95 -2.80
C ASP A 502 -9.21 6.15 -4.00
N CYS A 503 -8.52 6.29 -5.12
CA CYS A 503 -8.79 5.57 -6.37
C CYS A 503 -7.54 4.95 -6.98
N TYR A 504 -6.46 4.82 -6.20
CA TYR A 504 -5.20 4.26 -6.67
C TYR A 504 -4.87 2.93 -6.01
N GLY A 505 -5.79 2.42 -5.20
CA GLY A 505 -5.80 1.06 -4.66
C GLY A 505 -5.69 1.02 -3.15
N ILE A 506 -6.26 1.99 -2.44
CA ILE A 506 -6.53 1.94 -1.00
C ILE A 506 -8.06 1.87 -0.83
N ASP A 507 -8.59 1.08 0.12
CA ASP A 507 -10.05 0.87 0.28
C ASP A 507 -10.75 2.03 0.97
N MET A 508 -10.69 3.20 0.32
CA MET A 508 -11.30 4.44 0.76
C MET A 508 -12.11 5.03 -0.39
N SER A 509 -13.05 4.28 -0.94
CA SER A 509 -13.77 4.70 -2.17
C SER A 509 -15.13 5.39 -1.91
N GLN A 510 -15.62 5.36 -0.67
CA GLN A 510 -16.96 5.81 -0.30
C GLN A 510 -16.90 6.99 0.69
N LEU A 511 -17.21 8.19 0.20
CA LEU A 511 -17.20 9.43 1.00
C LEU A 511 -18.03 9.34 2.28
N GLY A 512 -19.24 8.80 2.18
CA GLY A 512 -20.16 8.66 3.32
C GLY A 512 -19.66 7.78 4.47
N ARG A 513 -18.52 7.09 4.32
CA ARG A 513 -17.90 6.31 5.38
C ARG A 513 -16.77 7.04 6.10
N PHE A 514 -16.40 8.24 5.70
CA PHE A 514 -15.33 8.99 6.37
C PHE A 514 -15.90 9.82 7.51
N ILE A 515 -15.30 9.70 8.69
CA ILE A 515 -15.77 10.43 9.87
C ILE A 515 -15.61 11.95 9.70
N ALA A 516 -14.58 12.40 8.96
CA ALA A 516 -14.38 13.81 8.65
C ALA A 516 -15.44 14.34 7.69
N PHE A 517 -15.89 13.52 6.74
CA PHE A 517 -16.99 13.87 5.86
C PHE A 517 -18.31 13.93 6.65
N GLU A 518 -18.60 12.92 7.48
CA GLU A 518 -19.77 12.91 8.36
C GLU A 518 -19.82 14.13 9.29
N ALA A 519 -18.67 14.50 9.88
CA ALA A 519 -18.53 15.69 10.69
C ALA A 519 -18.84 16.97 9.90
N ALA A 520 -18.26 17.14 8.71
CA ALA A 520 -18.51 18.31 7.88
C ALA A 520 -19.98 18.42 7.44
N ILE A 521 -20.62 17.29 7.09
CA ILE A 521 -22.05 17.26 6.74
C ILE A 521 -22.91 17.64 7.95
N THR A 522 -22.61 17.10 9.13
CA THR A 522 -23.34 17.43 10.37
C THR A 522 -23.23 18.91 10.70
N LEU A 523 -22.03 19.49 10.58
CA LEU A 523 -21.82 20.92 10.81
C LEU A 523 -22.58 21.80 9.80
N LEU A 524 -22.70 21.38 8.53
CA LEU A 524 -23.53 22.10 7.55
C LEU A 524 -25.00 22.10 7.96
N HIS A 525 -25.50 20.96 8.46
CA HIS A 525 -26.87 20.85 8.97
C HIS A 525 -27.10 21.76 10.19
N ASP A 526 -26.17 21.76 11.15
CA ASP A 526 -26.27 22.60 12.34
C ASP A 526 -26.30 24.10 12.01
N ARG A 527 -25.66 24.50 10.91
CA ARG A 527 -25.66 25.89 10.40
C ARG A 527 -26.83 26.23 9.48
N GLY A 528 -27.65 25.25 9.09
CA GLY A 528 -28.71 25.44 8.09
C GLY A 528 -28.17 25.76 6.69
N GLU A 529 -26.96 25.28 6.37
CA GLU A 529 -26.26 25.52 5.09
C GLU A 529 -26.48 24.38 4.08
N GLU A 530 -27.56 23.59 4.19
CA GLU A 530 -27.81 22.44 3.31
C GLU A 530 -27.96 22.80 1.84
N GLY A 531 -28.33 24.04 1.53
CA GLY A 531 -28.39 24.55 0.16
C GLY A 531 -27.06 24.39 -0.59
N LEU A 532 -25.93 24.43 0.12
CA LEU A 532 -24.61 24.20 -0.46
C LEU A 532 -24.47 22.79 -1.05
N LEU A 533 -25.09 21.78 -0.44
CA LEU A 533 -25.03 20.40 -0.94
C LEU A 533 -25.78 20.27 -2.28
N VAL A 534 -26.86 21.02 -2.46
CA VAL A 534 -27.61 21.06 -3.72
C VAL A 534 -26.78 21.74 -4.81
N GLU A 535 -26.14 22.87 -4.51
CA GLU A 535 -25.26 23.56 -5.45
C GLU A 535 -24.07 22.67 -5.89
N ILE A 536 -23.46 21.95 -4.95
CA ILE A 536 -22.35 21.03 -5.26
C ILE A 536 -22.85 19.86 -6.09
N GLU A 537 -24.03 19.31 -5.79
CA GLU A 537 -24.63 18.25 -6.57
C GLU A 537 -24.91 18.68 -8.03
N GLU A 538 -25.47 19.87 -8.23
CA GLU A 538 -25.69 20.45 -9.56
C GLU A 538 -24.38 20.66 -10.31
N ALA A 539 -23.38 21.22 -9.64
CA ALA A 539 -22.05 21.40 -10.22
C ALA A 539 -21.44 20.05 -10.62
N CYS A 540 -21.44 19.05 -9.75
CA CYS A 540 -20.95 17.70 -10.05
C CYS A 540 -21.70 17.02 -11.20
N ARG A 541 -23.02 17.23 -11.31
CA ARG A 541 -23.83 16.72 -12.43
C ARG A 541 -23.47 17.42 -13.75
N SER A 542 -23.16 18.71 -13.72
CA SER A 542 -22.74 19.46 -14.91
C SER A 542 -21.41 18.97 -15.50
N GLN A 543 -20.59 18.27 -14.70
CA GLN A 543 -19.33 17.68 -15.13
C GLN A 543 -19.46 16.28 -15.74
N ALA A 544 -20.65 15.66 -15.72
CA ALA A 544 -20.82 14.23 -16.06
C ALA A 544 -20.30 13.84 -17.44
N ASP A 545 -20.44 14.73 -18.44
CA ASP A 545 -20.00 14.51 -19.82
C ASP A 545 -18.64 15.16 -20.13
N LEU A 546 -17.99 15.79 -19.13
CA LEU A 546 -16.67 16.37 -19.33
C LEU A 546 -15.59 15.28 -19.37
N PRO A 547 -14.53 15.46 -20.17
CA PRO A 547 -13.35 14.63 -20.05
C PRO A 547 -12.70 14.87 -18.66
N PRO A 548 -12.10 13.84 -18.03
CA PRO A 548 -11.55 13.94 -16.67
C PRO A 548 -10.57 15.11 -16.48
N GLU A 549 -9.81 15.47 -17.51
CA GLU A 549 -8.81 16.56 -17.48
C GLU A 549 -9.44 17.95 -17.31
N ARG A 550 -10.75 18.08 -17.52
CA ARG A 550 -11.52 19.33 -17.34
C ARG A 550 -12.39 19.31 -16.09
N MET A 551 -12.36 18.24 -15.31
CA MET A 551 -13.13 18.16 -14.07
C MET A 551 -12.43 18.90 -12.93
N GLU A 552 -13.23 19.55 -12.10
CA GLU A 552 -12.82 20.29 -10.92
C GLU A 552 -13.40 19.67 -9.65
N ASN A 553 -12.69 19.86 -8.53
CA ASN A 553 -13.13 19.40 -7.22
C ASN A 553 -14.14 20.39 -6.59
N HIS A 554 -15.43 20.20 -6.88
CA HIS A 554 -16.50 20.96 -6.21
C HIS A 554 -16.78 20.49 -4.78
N VAL A 555 -16.41 19.26 -4.42
CA VAL A 555 -16.62 18.69 -3.07
C VAL A 555 -15.81 19.44 -2.02
N ALA A 556 -14.66 20.01 -2.38
CA ALA A 556 -13.83 20.83 -1.50
C ALA A 556 -14.57 22.02 -0.87
N ARG A 557 -15.63 22.52 -1.52
CA ARG A 557 -16.48 23.61 -1.01
C ARG A 557 -17.16 23.25 0.31
N ILE A 558 -17.35 21.97 0.63
CA ILE A 558 -17.87 21.51 1.93
C ILE A 558 -16.86 21.83 3.03
N TYR A 559 -15.62 21.37 2.86
CA TYR A 559 -14.58 21.49 3.87
C TYR A 559 -14.07 22.92 4.05
N GLN A 560 -14.11 23.74 3.00
CA GLN A 560 -13.76 25.17 3.06
C GLN A 560 -14.65 25.99 4.01
N ARG A 561 -15.76 25.45 4.51
CA ARG A 561 -16.65 26.10 5.48
C ARG A 561 -16.19 25.97 6.93
N PHE A 562 -15.22 25.10 7.19
CA PHE A 562 -14.83 24.72 8.53
C PHE A 562 -13.33 24.83 8.71
N THR A 563 -12.93 25.27 9.90
CA THR A 563 -11.57 25.13 10.40
C THR A 563 -11.31 23.69 10.82
N LEU A 564 -10.03 23.32 10.92
CA LEU A 564 -9.66 21.98 11.40
C LEU A 564 -10.19 21.71 12.82
N ASN A 565 -10.16 22.72 13.71
CA ASN A 565 -10.66 22.59 15.08
C ASN A 565 -12.17 22.29 15.10
N GLU A 566 -12.98 22.93 14.25
CA GLU A 566 -14.42 22.65 14.19
C GLU A 566 -14.71 21.21 13.74
N ILE A 567 -13.90 20.67 12.82
CA ILE A 567 -13.97 19.28 12.40
C ILE A 567 -13.52 18.35 13.54
N GLU A 568 -12.43 18.68 14.25
CA GLU A 568 -11.94 17.95 15.42
C GLU A 568 -13.00 17.83 16.52
N ASP A 569 -13.61 18.96 16.88
CA ASP A 569 -14.67 19.03 17.91
C ASP A 569 -15.87 18.16 17.52
N ARG A 570 -16.34 18.29 16.28
CA ARG A 570 -17.45 17.47 15.79
C ARG A 570 -17.11 15.99 15.75
N ILE A 571 -15.89 15.62 15.35
CA ILE A 571 -15.45 14.22 15.36
C ILE A 571 -15.39 13.70 16.80
N ALA A 572 -14.91 14.49 17.76
CA ALA A 572 -14.87 14.10 19.17
C ALA A 572 -16.25 13.73 19.72
N GLU A 573 -17.30 14.43 19.27
CA GLU A 573 -18.69 14.08 19.57
C GLU A 573 -19.11 12.76 18.87
N LEU A 574 -18.84 12.63 17.56
CA LEU A 574 -19.27 11.47 16.77
C LEU A 574 -18.59 10.15 17.17
N ILE A 575 -17.38 10.19 17.72
CA ILE A 575 -16.66 9.01 18.21
C ILE A 575 -17.04 8.63 19.64
N ARG A 576 -17.93 9.38 20.29
CA ARG A 576 -18.53 8.94 21.56
C ARG A 576 -19.61 7.90 21.28
N SER A 577 -19.52 6.74 21.93
CA SER A 577 -20.57 5.72 21.85
C SER A 577 -21.76 6.12 22.73
N ASP A 578 -22.98 5.95 22.22
CA ASP A 578 -24.21 6.24 22.97
C ASP A 578 -24.35 5.39 24.25
N ASP A 579 -23.85 4.14 24.20
CA ASP A 579 -23.88 3.19 25.32
C ASP A 579 -22.73 3.37 26.34
N LEU A 580 -21.95 4.46 26.25
CA LEU A 580 -20.74 4.64 27.06
C LEU A 580 -21.06 5.21 28.45
N ASP A 581 -21.00 4.35 29.47
CA ASP A 581 -21.13 4.72 30.89
C ASP A 581 -19.82 5.30 31.47
N TRP A 582 -19.42 6.47 30.97
CA TRP A 582 -18.29 7.26 31.43
C TRP A 582 -18.59 8.73 31.17
N SER A 583 -18.32 9.63 32.13
CA SER A 583 -18.69 11.05 32.05
C SER A 583 -17.57 11.99 31.62
N GLY A 584 -16.37 11.47 31.34
CA GLY A 584 -15.24 12.29 30.93
C GLY A 584 -15.34 12.82 29.49
N GLU A 585 -14.45 13.75 29.18
CA GLU A 585 -14.41 14.49 27.92
C GLU A 585 -13.59 13.75 26.86
N ILE A 586 -14.00 13.85 25.59
CA ILE A 586 -13.25 13.35 24.44
C ILE A 586 -12.79 14.56 23.63
N SER A 587 -11.55 14.52 23.13
CA SER A 587 -11.04 15.52 22.20
C SER A 587 -10.16 14.86 21.15
N VAL A 588 -10.01 15.50 20.00
CA VAL A 588 -9.26 14.96 18.86
C VAL A 588 -8.26 15.99 18.38
N VAL A 589 -7.03 15.57 18.12
CA VAL A 589 -5.99 16.42 17.54
C VAL A 589 -5.45 15.74 16.28
N TYR A 590 -5.65 16.34 15.12
CA TYR A 590 -5.08 15.88 13.86
C TYR A 590 -3.70 16.49 13.59
N GLN A 591 -2.89 15.77 12.82
CA GLN A 591 -1.77 16.38 12.12
C GLN A 591 -2.29 17.34 11.03
N SER A 592 -1.57 18.43 10.79
CA SER A 592 -1.83 19.35 9.69
C SER A 592 -1.28 18.81 8.36
N VAL A 593 -1.80 19.26 7.22
CA VAL A 593 -1.23 18.86 5.91
C VAL A 593 0.20 19.40 5.78
N GLU A 594 0.45 20.59 6.30
CA GLU A 594 1.78 21.22 6.32
C GLU A 594 2.77 20.38 7.14
N GLY A 595 2.38 19.96 8.34
CA GLY A 595 3.21 19.11 9.20
C GLY A 595 3.39 17.69 8.66
N LEU A 596 2.43 17.17 7.88
CA LEU A 596 2.62 15.93 7.10
C LEU A 596 3.75 16.12 6.06
N LEU A 597 3.66 17.15 5.24
CA LEU A 597 4.62 17.40 4.15
C LEU A 597 6.01 17.76 4.67
N GLU A 598 6.11 18.43 5.82
CA GLU A 598 7.38 18.67 6.52
C GLU A 598 8.04 17.36 6.95
N ALA A 599 7.26 16.38 7.39
CA ALA A 599 7.79 15.09 7.82
C ALA A 599 8.28 14.21 6.67
N MET A 600 7.72 14.36 5.45
CA MET A 600 8.05 13.53 4.29
C MET A 600 8.14 14.35 2.99
N PRO A 601 9.16 15.23 2.83
CA PRO A 601 9.23 16.17 1.71
C PRO A 601 9.36 15.51 0.32
N ALA A 602 9.82 14.26 0.25
CA ALA A 602 9.89 13.49 -0.99
C ALA A 602 8.53 12.89 -1.40
N HIS A 603 7.59 12.72 -0.46
CA HIS A 603 6.29 12.09 -0.69
C HIS A 603 5.19 13.14 -0.59
N THR A 604 4.69 13.60 -1.73
CA THR A 604 3.76 14.75 -1.80
C THR A 604 2.35 14.36 -2.29
N GLY A 605 2.07 13.07 -2.42
CA GLY A 605 0.75 12.54 -2.76
C GLY A 605 -0.18 12.56 -1.56
N ASP A 606 -1.05 13.56 -1.49
CA ASP A 606 -1.91 13.88 -0.33
C ASP A 606 -3.41 14.00 -0.71
N TRP A 607 -3.82 13.43 -1.84
CA TRP A 607 -5.16 13.63 -2.44
C TRP A 607 -6.33 13.23 -1.54
N TYR A 608 -6.18 12.24 -0.64
CA TYR A 608 -7.21 11.88 0.34
C TYR A 608 -7.36 12.93 1.46
N PHE A 609 -6.39 13.84 1.63
CA PHE A 609 -6.46 14.96 2.55
C PHE A 609 -6.82 16.26 1.83
N THR A 610 -6.32 16.48 0.61
CA THR A 610 -6.42 17.78 -0.08
C THR A 610 -7.41 17.78 -1.24
N GLY A 611 -7.76 16.61 -1.77
CA GLY A 611 -8.55 16.45 -2.99
C GLY A 611 -7.77 16.81 -4.27
N ASN A 612 -6.44 16.94 -4.17
CA ASN A 612 -5.54 17.22 -5.29
C ASN A 612 -4.99 15.92 -5.88
N TYR A 613 -5.73 15.35 -6.84
CA TYR A 613 -5.39 14.05 -7.41
C TYR A 613 -4.19 14.10 -8.36
N PRO A 614 -3.34 13.06 -8.36
CA PRO A 614 -2.17 12.95 -9.24
C PRO A 614 -2.54 12.71 -10.71
N THR A 615 -3.71 12.13 -10.98
CA THR A 615 -4.22 11.87 -12.34
C THR A 615 -5.61 12.46 -12.52
N ALA A 616 -5.98 12.68 -13.78
CA ALA A 616 -7.26 13.30 -14.14
C ALA A 616 -8.46 12.41 -13.73
N GLY A 617 -8.31 11.09 -13.87
CA GLY A 617 -9.35 10.14 -13.47
C GLY A 617 -9.70 10.19 -11.98
N GLY A 618 -8.80 10.64 -11.10
CA GLY A 618 -9.11 10.85 -9.69
C GLY A 618 -10.23 11.87 -9.44
N PHE A 619 -10.29 12.94 -10.23
CA PHE A 619 -11.38 13.92 -10.15
C PHE A 619 -12.72 13.32 -10.59
N ARG A 620 -12.72 12.47 -11.63
CA ARG A 620 -13.91 11.71 -12.04
C ARG A 620 -14.40 10.79 -10.93
N VAL A 621 -13.48 10.09 -10.25
CA VAL A 621 -13.84 9.23 -9.13
C VAL A 621 -14.44 10.03 -7.98
N LEU A 622 -13.85 11.16 -7.61
CA LEU A 622 -14.41 12.04 -6.59
C LEU A 622 -15.84 12.49 -6.94
N ASN A 623 -16.03 12.97 -8.17
CA ASN A 623 -17.31 13.45 -8.67
C ASN A 623 -18.38 12.34 -8.57
N THR A 624 -18.06 11.14 -9.06
CA THR A 624 -18.94 9.97 -8.99
C THR A 624 -19.20 9.54 -7.54
N ALA A 625 -18.19 9.52 -6.67
CA ALA A 625 -18.34 9.14 -5.27
C ALA A 625 -19.31 10.07 -4.52
N PHE A 626 -19.24 11.37 -4.80
CA PHE A 626 -20.16 12.34 -4.22
C PHE A 626 -21.59 12.13 -4.72
N LEU A 627 -21.78 11.95 -6.03
CA LEU A 627 -23.10 11.70 -6.62
C LEU A 627 -23.70 10.36 -6.15
N ASN A 628 -22.88 9.33 -5.93
CA ASN A 628 -23.30 8.06 -5.35
C ASN A 628 -23.78 8.27 -3.92
N TRP A 629 -23.02 9.00 -3.10
CA TRP A 629 -23.45 9.34 -1.73
C TRP A 629 -24.78 10.10 -1.72
N ARG A 630 -24.98 11.09 -2.59
CA ARG A 630 -26.26 11.83 -2.72
C ARG A 630 -27.45 10.93 -3.07
N LYS A 631 -27.21 9.81 -3.75
CA LYS A 631 -28.22 8.81 -4.14
C LYS A 631 -28.35 7.66 -3.13
N SER A 632 -27.60 7.70 -2.03
CA SER A 632 -27.45 6.55 -1.11
C SER A 632 -27.00 5.27 -1.83
N ASP A 633 -26.20 5.40 -2.87
CA ASP A 633 -25.62 4.30 -3.62
C ASP A 633 -24.26 3.91 -3.01
N GLU A 634 -24.17 2.69 -2.48
CA GLU A 634 -22.94 2.16 -1.90
C GLU A 634 -21.98 1.55 -2.94
N ARG A 635 -22.23 1.69 -4.24
CA ARG A 635 -21.27 1.20 -5.25
C ARG A 635 -20.00 2.06 -5.26
N ARG A 636 -18.87 1.40 -5.59
CA ARG A 636 -17.61 2.09 -5.87
C ARG A 636 -17.79 3.05 -7.05
N ALA A 637 -17.00 4.11 -7.04
CA ALA A 637 -17.04 5.17 -8.02
C ALA A 637 -16.18 4.90 -9.28
N TYR A 638 -15.55 3.72 -9.35
CA TYR A 638 -14.74 3.21 -10.45
C TYR A 638 -14.82 1.69 -10.51
#